data_AF-R9NZF9-F1
#
_entry.id   AF-R9NZF9-F1
#
_cell.length_a   1.000
_cell.length_b   1.000
_cell.length_c   1.000
_cell.angle_alpha   90.00
_cell.angle_beta   90.00
_cell.angle_gamma   90.00
#
_symmetry.space_group_name_H-M   'P 1'
#
loop_
_entity.id
_entity.type
_entity.pdbx_description
1 polymer ?
#
loop_
_entity_poly.entity_id
_entity_poly.type
_entity_poly.pdbx_seq_one_letter_code
_entity_poly.pdbx_strand_id
1 'polypeptide(L)'
;MTESWSANSTTSTAIRLIGSPYGTDSAFHPTFTYPIYGEAETIYGYKGLCINLNVASGSLVPLIDVSYRAKNESTTAKLDDVEGKIKEFLPPDHLSTSSSSAKEHFAAAVEADKAFKPFGEKVHSYTRRKVNKGKGKNSASLASTSTLSEDDPDARVFEIYRSTWSTPGFREYHRRMQLFVLLFIEGASYISEDESNWEFFTLYERSASGYHFMGYTSLYKFWCWPDSSRIRLSQFVILPPFQKQGHGAALYTTVYDAIRQRPNVRELTVEDPSEDFDRLRDGNDLRRLLAPGGFVEIAKAEGKLNAPVDKGWIEAKRLEHKLAPRQWSRVLEMVQLMNLDLDDAQQVKQYRLQVKARIYRQNKDILIQLEKAQQRSKLQETFEGVVEEYGDMVGVDVEDLLGGGGVGGLYGLDEEDEDEEDGGHYANGNGPPRKMARFGSSSSRSTKVVQGQSDTFLPNLFFAKRATSYKHLPPYHRRPFIKMPASNGLQIPQDVAVLSPSQALEHLKTYANGDGLSMAELIDSRQHGGLTYNDFLVLPGFINFNASDVSLRTKVTKNVTLNTPFLSSPMDTVTETEMAIAMGLMGGMGVIHNNMSPQEQASVVRKVKKYENGFITEPLCLDPKATVGDVLDVKERLGFGGIPITDTGAMHGKLLGIVTARDVQFRDTSLPLSEVMTTDLVTAKQGVTLEQANTILRDSKKGKLPIVDAEGRLVALLARSDLLKNQNYPLASKQPDSKQLYCAAAIGTRPSDRERLGLLVEAGLDVVILDSSQGNSVYQIEMIQWIKQTYPQVDVVAGNVVTREQAASLIAAGADALRVGMGSGSICITQEVMAVGRPQGTAVHAVAEFASKFGVPVIADGGISNVGHIAKALALGASAVMMGGLLAGTTESPGDYFYRDGKRLKGYRGMGSIEAMEHQKKGKIAGATGKGAAKADKVASDENAATQRYFSESDAVKVAQGVAGAVQDKGSVKKFLPYLYTGLQHSLQDMGVPHLYELRTAVGSGQVRFELRTASAQVEGGVHGLHSYEKRLFSS
;
A
#
# COMPACT_ATOMS: atom_id res chain seq x y z
N MET A 1 21.34 -12.70 40.40
CA MET A 1 21.00 -11.86 39.24
C MET A 1 20.59 -10.50 39.76
N THR A 2 21.05 -9.40 39.17
CA THR A 2 20.57 -8.04 39.48
C THR A 2 19.21 -7.84 38.82
N GLU A 3 18.14 -7.87 39.60
CA GLU A 3 16.78 -7.65 39.09
C GLU A 3 16.67 -6.26 38.44
N SER A 4 16.12 -6.24 37.22
CA SER A 4 15.86 -5.03 36.44
C SER A 4 14.84 -4.12 37.12
N TRP A 5 14.87 -2.82 36.79
CA TRP A 5 13.77 -1.88 37.07
C TRP A 5 12.74 -1.88 35.91
N SER A 6 12.52 -3.04 35.31
CA SER A 6 11.59 -3.25 34.21
C SER A 6 10.94 -4.63 34.33
N ALA A 7 9.64 -4.68 34.02
CA ALA A 7 8.82 -5.89 34.05
C ALA A 7 8.08 -6.04 32.72
N ASN A 8 7.91 -7.28 32.23
CA ASN A 8 7.10 -7.54 31.05
C ASN A 8 5.61 -7.49 31.43
N SER A 9 4.83 -6.62 30.79
CA SER A 9 3.44 -6.34 31.16
C SER A 9 2.52 -7.56 31.01
N THR A 10 2.76 -8.39 30.00
CA THR A 10 1.98 -9.60 29.71
C THR A 10 2.11 -10.64 30.83
N THR A 11 3.34 -10.93 31.28
CA THR A 11 3.58 -11.83 32.42
C THR A 11 3.22 -11.21 33.77
N SER A 12 3.34 -9.89 33.93
CA SER A 12 2.90 -9.16 35.13
C SER A 12 1.37 -9.07 35.27
N THR A 13 0.60 -9.26 34.20
CA THR A 13 -0.87 -9.14 34.22
C THR A 13 -1.53 -10.48 34.47
N ALA A 14 -2.37 -10.56 35.52
CA ALA A 14 -3.06 -11.77 35.95
C ALA A 14 -4.57 -11.51 36.07
N ILE A 15 -5.36 -12.25 35.28
CA ILE A 15 -6.81 -12.10 35.16
C ILE A 15 -7.51 -13.22 35.95
N ARG A 16 -8.59 -12.92 36.68
CA ARG A 16 -9.41 -13.91 37.40
C ARG A 16 -10.91 -13.67 37.20
N LEU A 17 -11.67 -14.75 36.96
CA LEU A 17 -13.14 -14.72 36.97
C LEU A 17 -13.65 -15.11 38.36
N ILE A 18 -14.03 -14.11 39.16
CA ILE A 18 -14.45 -14.30 40.55
C ILE A 18 -15.90 -14.77 40.61
N GLY A 19 -16.15 -15.82 41.38
CA GLY A 19 -17.44 -16.53 41.44
C GLY A 19 -17.60 -17.62 40.36
N SER A 20 -16.62 -17.82 39.47
CA SER A 20 -16.67 -18.84 38.42
C SER A 20 -16.66 -20.28 38.97
N PRO A 21 -17.24 -21.28 38.27
CA PRO A 21 -17.35 -22.65 38.78
C PRO A 21 -16.00 -23.35 39.04
N TYR A 22 -16.03 -24.34 39.94
CA TYR A 22 -14.86 -25.00 40.53
C TYR A 22 -13.76 -25.38 39.53
N GLY A 23 -12.58 -24.79 39.68
CA GLY A 23 -11.40 -25.07 38.85
C GLY A 23 -11.24 -24.14 37.64
N THR A 24 -12.02 -23.06 37.56
CA THR A 24 -11.88 -21.98 36.55
C THR A 24 -11.60 -20.60 37.17
N ASP A 25 -11.54 -20.55 38.51
CA ASP A 25 -11.22 -19.40 39.37
C ASP A 25 -9.71 -19.08 39.44
N SER A 26 -8.87 -19.98 38.92
CA SER A 26 -7.42 -19.79 38.79
C SER A 26 -7.07 -18.59 37.91
N ALA A 27 -5.99 -17.88 38.26
CA ALA A 27 -5.47 -16.81 37.42
C ALA A 27 -5.02 -17.33 36.05
N PHE A 28 -5.37 -16.58 35.00
CA PHE A 28 -4.85 -16.75 33.65
C PHE A 28 -4.23 -15.44 33.15
N HIS A 29 -3.35 -15.54 32.15
CA HIS A 29 -2.61 -14.42 31.61
C HIS A 29 -3.17 -14.01 30.24
N PRO A 30 -3.04 -12.73 29.85
CA PRO A 30 -3.29 -12.31 28.47
C PRO A 30 -2.27 -12.93 27.51
N THR A 31 -2.60 -13.03 26.21
CA THR A 31 -1.64 -13.48 25.19
C THR A 31 -0.58 -12.41 24.92
N PHE A 32 -1.01 -11.14 24.95
CA PHE A 32 -0.19 -9.94 24.77
C PHE A 32 -0.88 -8.77 25.48
N THR A 33 -0.16 -7.68 25.69
CA THR A 33 -0.63 -6.44 26.32
C THR A 33 -0.13 -5.17 25.60
N TYR A 34 0.51 -5.31 24.44
CA TYR A 34 0.97 -4.18 23.63
C TYR A 34 -0.10 -3.10 23.32
N PRO A 35 -1.42 -3.36 23.18
CA PRO A 35 -2.40 -2.29 22.95
C PRO A 35 -2.54 -1.32 24.13
N ILE A 36 -2.15 -1.76 25.35
CA ILE A 36 -2.28 -1.00 26.60
C ILE A 36 -0.92 -0.43 27.05
N TYR A 37 0.16 -1.18 26.84
CA TYR A 37 1.49 -0.84 27.37
C TYR A 37 2.56 -0.55 26.29
N GLY A 38 2.24 -0.71 25.00
CA GLY A 38 3.11 -0.46 23.85
C GLY A 38 3.86 -1.70 23.33
N GLU A 39 4.34 -1.64 22.09
CA GLU A 39 4.95 -2.76 21.34
C GLU A 39 6.07 -3.52 22.08
N ALA A 40 6.82 -2.84 22.95
CA ALA A 40 7.90 -3.45 23.73
C ALA A 40 7.42 -4.30 24.92
N GLU A 41 6.11 -4.28 25.24
CA GLU A 41 5.47 -4.96 26.38
C GLU A 41 6.24 -4.82 27.71
N THR A 42 6.87 -3.68 27.93
CA THR A 42 7.82 -3.46 29.02
C THR A 42 7.43 -2.22 29.80
N ILE A 43 7.18 -2.41 31.10
CA ILE A 43 6.86 -1.35 32.06
C ILE A 43 8.12 -1.02 32.84
N TYR A 44 8.52 0.26 32.83
CA TYR A 44 9.70 0.76 33.52
C TYR A 44 9.37 1.40 34.87
N GLY A 45 10.25 1.17 35.85
CA GLY A 45 10.21 1.80 37.17
C GLY A 45 9.90 0.88 38.34
N TYR A 46 9.57 -0.39 38.11
CA TYR A 46 9.02 -1.30 39.12
C TYR A 46 9.82 -2.60 39.24
N LYS A 47 9.79 -3.21 40.44
CA LYS A 47 10.34 -4.54 40.73
C LYS A 47 9.28 -5.45 41.32
N GLY A 48 9.15 -6.65 40.76
CA GLY A 48 8.10 -7.60 41.15
C GLY A 48 6.70 -7.02 40.96
N LEU A 49 6.43 -6.45 39.79
CA LEU A 49 5.15 -5.85 39.43
C LEU A 49 4.10 -6.94 39.16
N CYS A 50 2.94 -6.81 39.78
CA CYS A 50 1.78 -7.68 39.61
C CYS A 50 0.53 -6.81 39.38
N ILE A 51 -0.11 -6.96 38.23
CA ILE A 51 -1.33 -6.27 37.82
C ILE A 51 -2.47 -7.29 37.90
N ASN A 52 -3.22 -7.30 39.00
CA ASN A 52 -4.35 -8.22 39.15
C ASN A 52 -5.61 -7.57 38.56
N LEU A 53 -6.23 -8.22 37.57
CA LEU A 53 -7.54 -7.86 37.03
C LEU A 53 -8.55 -8.91 37.47
N ASN A 54 -9.25 -8.64 38.58
CA ASN A 54 -10.29 -9.52 39.09
C ASN A 54 -11.64 -9.07 38.50
N VAL A 55 -12.39 -9.97 37.89
CA VAL A 55 -13.63 -9.64 37.16
C VAL A 55 -14.78 -10.46 37.74
N ALA A 56 -15.90 -9.80 38.06
CA ALA A 56 -17.12 -10.49 38.51
C ALA A 56 -17.65 -11.37 37.37
N SER A 57 -17.70 -12.69 37.58
CA SER A 57 -17.83 -13.67 36.49
C SER A 57 -19.16 -13.62 35.71
N GLY A 58 -20.22 -13.06 36.28
CA GLY A 58 -21.50 -12.82 35.59
C GLY A 58 -21.58 -11.44 34.97
N SER A 59 -21.62 -10.40 35.80
CA SER A 59 -21.82 -8.99 35.42
C SER A 59 -20.62 -8.32 34.75
N LEU A 60 -19.43 -8.95 34.79
CA LEU A 60 -18.16 -8.46 34.25
C LEU A 60 -17.64 -7.14 34.86
N VAL A 61 -18.11 -6.73 36.04
CA VAL A 61 -17.54 -5.58 36.75
C VAL A 61 -16.06 -5.86 37.09
N PRO A 62 -15.11 -5.01 36.64
CA PRO A 62 -13.68 -5.24 36.88
C PRO A 62 -13.18 -4.50 38.13
N LEU A 63 -12.33 -5.18 38.90
CA LEU A 63 -11.51 -4.65 40.00
C LEU A 63 -10.03 -4.80 39.65
N ILE A 64 -9.34 -3.67 39.46
CA ILE A 64 -7.89 -3.64 39.32
C ILE A 64 -7.19 -3.50 40.68
N ASP A 65 -6.11 -4.26 40.87
CA ASP A 65 -5.22 -4.21 42.03
C ASP A 65 -3.76 -4.33 41.57
N VAL A 66 -3.08 -3.18 41.44
CA VAL A 66 -1.66 -3.08 41.05
C VAL A 66 -0.79 -3.12 42.30
N SER A 67 0.14 -4.06 42.34
CA SER A 67 1.08 -4.23 43.46
C SER A 67 2.51 -4.41 42.96
N TYR A 68 3.49 -4.00 43.75
CA TYR A 68 4.91 -4.10 43.43
C TYR A 68 5.75 -4.22 44.70
N ARG A 69 6.91 -4.87 44.61
CA ARG A 69 7.85 -5.03 45.74
C ARG A 69 8.73 -3.80 45.97
N ALA A 70 9.04 -3.04 44.91
CA ALA A 70 9.71 -1.74 44.99
C ALA A 70 9.43 -0.87 43.75
N LYS A 71 9.48 0.46 43.93
CA LYS A 71 9.37 1.48 42.87
C LYS A 71 10.66 2.31 42.84
N ASN A 72 11.09 2.73 41.65
CA ASN A 72 12.38 3.42 41.45
C ASN A 72 12.27 4.93 41.69
N GLU A 73 12.10 5.34 42.95
CA GLU A 73 11.87 6.75 43.31
C GLU A 73 13.15 7.63 43.24
N SER A 74 14.31 7.05 42.94
CA SER A 74 15.61 7.74 42.86
C SER A 74 16.12 7.98 41.43
N THR A 75 15.33 7.69 40.39
CA THR A 75 15.70 8.00 39.00
C THR A 75 15.06 9.31 38.51
N THR A 76 15.76 9.99 37.60
CA THR A 76 15.24 11.17 36.87
C THR A 76 14.45 10.79 35.61
N ALA A 77 14.40 9.51 35.24
CA ALA A 77 13.59 9.03 34.13
C ALA A 77 12.09 8.99 34.50
N LYS A 78 11.21 9.28 33.53
CA LYS A 78 9.75 9.14 33.73
C LYS A 78 9.41 7.66 33.96
N LEU A 79 8.86 7.36 35.13
CA LEU A 79 8.28 6.05 35.46
C LEU A 79 6.97 5.85 34.69
N ASP A 80 6.64 4.62 34.34
CA ASP A 80 5.35 4.30 33.72
C ASP A 80 4.19 4.40 34.72
N ASP A 81 3.08 5.00 34.29
CA ASP A 81 1.82 4.95 35.02
C ASP A 81 1.05 3.67 34.64
N VAL A 82 1.17 2.66 35.48
CA VAL A 82 0.63 1.31 35.25
C VAL A 82 -0.89 1.27 35.39
N GLU A 83 -1.43 2.01 36.36
CA GLU A 83 -2.88 2.09 36.63
C GLU A 83 -3.55 3.08 35.67
N GLY A 84 -2.91 4.22 35.38
CA GLY A 84 -3.40 5.21 34.43
C GLY A 84 -3.57 4.65 33.01
N LYS A 85 -2.55 3.97 32.46
CA LYS A 85 -2.62 3.41 31.09
C LYS A 85 -3.77 2.42 30.92
N ILE A 86 -3.93 1.44 31.80
CA ILE A 86 -5.00 0.43 31.70
C ILE A 86 -6.40 1.00 32.01
N LYS A 87 -6.47 2.05 32.82
CA LYS A 87 -7.71 2.77 33.12
C LYS A 87 -8.36 3.41 31.89
N GLU A 88 -7.58 3.80 30.88
CA GLU A 88 -8.10 4.32 29.61
C GLU A 88 -8.87 3.26 28.80
N PHE A 89 -8.63 1.98 29.04
CA PHE A 89 -9.29 0.85 28.37
C PHE A 89 -10.38 0.18 29.22
N LEU A 90 -10.48 0.53 30.52
CA LEU A 90 -11.48 -0.01 31.44
C LEU A 90 -12.84 0.70 31.30
N PRO A 91 -13.97 0.01 31.54
CA PRO A 91 -15.30 0.61 31.47
C PRO A 91 -15.48 1.68 32.56
N PRO A 92 -16.41 2.65 32.41
CA PRO A 92 -16.54 3.78 33.34
C PRO A 92 -16.86 3.39 34.80
N ASP A 93 -17.36 2.18 35.03
CA ASP A 93 -17.76 1.64 36.34
C ASP A 93 -16.69 0.76 37.01
N HIS A 94 -15.46 0.72 36.47
CA HIS A 94 -14.37 -0.05 37.05
C HIS A 94 -14.05 0.36 38.50
N LEU A 95 -13.64 -0.63 39.29
CA LEU A 95 -13.19 -0.46 40.65
C LEU A 95 -11.66 -0.54 40.69
N SER A 96 -11.01 0.28 41.51
CA SER A 96 -9.56 0.19 41.77
C SER A 96 -9.30 0.18 43.28
N THR A 97 -8.35 -0.65 43.72
CA THR A 97 -7.98 -0.78 45.14
C THR A 97 -7.27 0.46 45.71
N SER A 98 -7.00 1.48 44.88
CA SER A 98 -6.68 2.85 45.33
C SER A 98 -7.86 3.55 46.04
N SER A 99 -9.10 3.04 45.90
CA SER A 99 -10.27 3.47 46.70
C SER A 99 -10.55 2.49 47.85
N SER A 100 -10.83 3.02 49.05
CA SER A 100 -11.06 2.25 50.26
C SER A 100 -12.27 1.32 50.21
N SER A 101 -13.35 1.71 49.51
CA SER A 101 -14.57 0.89 49.39
C SER A 101 -14.57 -0.06 48.18
N ALA A 102 -13.56 -0.02 47.30
CA ALA A 102 -13.57 -0.78 46.05
C ALA A 102 -13.65 -2.31 46.27
N LYS A 103 -13.04 -2.83 47.33
CA LYS A 103 -13.09 -4.27 47.67
C LYS A 103 -14.49 -4.67 48.18
N GLU A 104 -15.19 -3.78 48.88
CA GLU A 104 -16.56 -3.99 49.36
C GLU A 104 -17.56 -3.90 48.20
N HIS A 105 -17.41 -2.90 47.33
CA HIS A 105 -18.22 -2.75 46.11
C HIS A 105 -18.05 -3.96 45.17
N PHE A 106 -16.83 -4.48 45.02
CA PHE A 106 -16.57 -5.67 44.20
C PHE A 106 -17.18 -6.93 44.81
N ALA A 107 -17.09 -7.10 46.14
CA ALA A 107 -17.77 -8.20 46.82
C ALA A 107 -19.30 -8.12 46.66
N ALA A 108 -19.88 -6.92 46.72
CA ALA A 108 -21.30 -6.70 46.44
C ALA A 108 -21.68 -7.02 44.98
N ALA A 109 -20.82 -6.72 44.00
CA ALA A 109 -21.04 -7.09 42.60
C ALA A 109 -20.99 -8.63 42.40
N VAL A 110 -20.04 -9.32 43.03
CA VAL A 110 -19.94 -10.79 43.00
C VAL A 110 -21.12 -11.48 43.70
N GLU A 111 -21.72 -10.87 44.73
CA GLU A 111 -22.99 -11.35 45.30
C GLU A 111 -24.18 -11.07 44.37
N ALA A 112 -24.22 -9.90 43.71
CA ALA A 112 -25.26 -9.56 42.74
C ALA A 112 -25.27 -10.48 41.50
N ASP A 113 -24.12 -11.06 41.12
CA ASP A 113 -24.02 -12.07 40.04
C ASP A 113 -24.95 -13.28 40.25
N LYS A 114 -25.34 -13.59 41.49
CA LYS A 114 -26.33 -14.67 41.78
C LYS A 114 -27.72 -14.37 41.19
N ALA A 115 -28.06 -13.09 41.04
CA ALA A 115 -29.29 -12.63 40.40
C ALA A 115 -29.14 -12.38 38.89
N PHE A 116 -27.91 -12.32 38.37
CA PHE A 116 -27.62 -12.00 36.97
C PHE A 116 -28.33 -12.97 35.99
N LYS A 117 -28.70 -12.42 34.83
CA LYS A 117 -29.28 -13.13 33.68
C LYS A 117 -28.58 -12.66 32.40
N PRO A 118 -28.23 -13.57 31.48
CA PRO A 118 -27.71 -13.21 30.17
C PRO A 118 -28.62 -12.26 29.39
N PHE A 119 -28.01 -11.39 28.60
CA PHE A 119 -28.72 -10.43 27.77
C PHE A 119 -29.18 -11.04 26.44
N GLY A 120 -30.43 -10.76 26.06
CA GLY A 120 -30.97 -11.09 24.75
C GLY A 120 -31.68 -12.45 24.66
N GLU A 121 -31.65 -13.05 23.48
CA GLU A 121 -32.40 -14.25 23.11
C GLU A 121 -31.53 -15.52 23.29
N LYS A 122 -32.00 -16.54 24.02
CA LYS A 122 -31.30 -17.84 24.09
C LYS A 122 -31.45 -18.59 22.77
N VAL A 123 -30.35 -18.77 22.04
CA VAL A 123 -30.33 -19.44 20.74
C VAL A 123 -30.01 -20.94 20.88
N HIS A 124 -29.16 -21.31 21.83
CA HIS A 124 -28.76 -22.70 22.03
C HIS A 124 -28.40 -23.01 23.49
N SER A 125 -28.55 -24.27 23.88
CA SER A 125 -28.17 -24.83 25.17
C SER A 125 -27.55 -26.21 24.96
N TYR A 126 -26.51 -26.55 25.71
CA TYR A 126 -25.88 -27.88 25.67
C TYR A 126 -25.24 -28.28 27.00
N THR A 127 -25.15 -29.58 27.24
CA THR A 127 -24.54 -30.16 28.46
C THR A 127 -23.12 -30.70 28.23
N ARG A 128 -22.31 -30.77 29.29
CA ARG A 128 -21.11 -31.64 29.39
C ARG A 128 -21.09 -32.32 30.77
N ARG A 129 -20.51 -33.51 30.90
CA ARG A 129 -20.37 -34.19 32.20
C ARG A 129 -19.30 -33.51 33.08
N LYS A 130 -19.52 -33.46 34.39
CA LYS A 130 -18.53 -33.04 35.40
C LYS A 130 -17.34 -34.01 35.45
N VAL A 131 -16.13 -33.47 35.59
CA VAL A 131 -14.89 -34.25 35.62
C VAL A 131 -14.41 -34.39 37.06
N ASN A 132 -14.76 -35.52 37.70
CA ASN A 132 -14.35 -35.82 39.07
C ASN A 132 -12.85 -36.18 39.13
N LYS A 133 -12.06 -35.43 39.91
CA LYS A 133 -10.62 -35.67 40.13
C LYS A 133 -10.36 -36.89 41.03
N GLY A 134 -10.63 -38.09 40.52
CA GLY A 134 -10.24 -39.38 41.11
C GLY A 134 -8.90 -39.91 40.56
N LYS A 135 -8.18 -40.70 41.36
CA LYS A 135 -6.88 -41.27 40.96
C LYS A 135 -7.04 -42.35 39.88
N GLY A 136 -6.44 -42.15 38.71
CA GLY A 136 -6.25 -43.19 37.70
C GLY A 136 -5.33 -42.74 36.56
N LYS A 137 -4.29 -43.53 36.26
CA LYS A 137 -3.60 -43.46 34.96
C LYS A 137 -4.30 -44.42 33.99
N ASN A 138 -4.30 -44.08 32.70
CA ASN A 138 -4.83 -44.85 31.57
C ASN A 138 -6.37 -45.02 31.51
N SER A 139 -7.06 -44.03 30.93
CA SER A 139 -8.36 -44.21 30.26
C SER A 139 -8.68 -43.07 29.28
N ALA A 140 -7.75 -42.78 28.35
CA ALA A 140 -7.99 -41.88 27.22
C ALA A 140 -8.73 -42.63 26.09
N SER A 141 -9.94 -43.13 26.38
CA SER A 141 -10.75 -43.90 25.42
C SER A 141 -12.25 -43.69 25.62
N LEU A 142 -12.95 -43.41 24.51
CA LEU A 142 -14.40 -43.33 24.36
C LEU A 142 -15.16 -42.49 25.42
N ALA A 143 -15.17 -41.17 25.23
CA ALA A 143 -16.28 -40.35 25.69
C ALA A 143 -17.51 -40.64 24.79
N SER A 144 -18.39 -41.53 25.23
CA SER A 144 -19.59 -41.93 24.47
C SER A 144 -20.62 -40.79 24.38
N THR A 145 -21.30 -40.71 23.24
CA THR A 145 -22.19 -39.60 22.86
C THR A 145 -23.57 -39.65 23.53
N SER A 146 -23.61 -39.78 24.86
CA SER A 146 -24.84 -39.61 25.64
C SER A 146 -25.01 -38.13 26.03
N THR A 147 -25.93 -37.43 25.38
CA THR A 147 -26.44 -36.14 25.86
C THR A 147 -27.10 -36.32 27.22
N LEU A 148 -26.63 -35.60 28.25
CA LEU A 148 -27.26 -35.58 29.57
C LEU A 148 -28.48 -34.64 29.53
N SER A 149 -29.43 -34.81 30.46
CA SER A 149 -30.46 -33.79 30.67
C SER A 149 -29.83 -32.52 31.27
N GLU A 150 -30.48 -31.37 31.10
CA GLU A 150 -30.13 -30.16 31.87
C GLU A 150 -30.41 -30.32 33.37
N ASP A 151 -31.25 -31.30 33.75
CA ASP A 151 -31.58 -31.68 35.13
C ASP A 151 -30.64 -32.76 35.71
N ASP A 152 -29.69 -33.25 34.93
CA ASP A 152 -28.78 -34.32 35.37
C ASP A 152 -27.78 -33.77 36.42
N PRO A 153 -27.66 -34.39 37.61
CA PRO A 153 -26.80 -33.88 38.68
C PRO A 153 -25.31 -33.89 38.32
N ASP A 154 -24.88 -34.66 37.32
CA ASP A 154 -23.51 -34.67 36.79
C ASP A 154 -23.33 -33.78 35.54
N ALA A 155 -24.34 -33.02 35.11
CA ALA A 155 -24.21 -32.05 34.02
C ALA A 155 -23.66 -30.67 34.46
N ARG A 156 -22.79 -30.09 33.62
CA ARG A 156 -22.55 -28.65 33.46
C ARG A 156 -23.39 -28.19 32.27
N VAL A 157 -24.12 -27.08 32.39
CA VAL A 157 -25.00 -26.54 31.34
C VAL A 157 -24.39 -25.27 30.76
N PHE A 158 -24.43 -25.13 29.44
CA PHE A 158 -23.83 -24.02 28.70
C PHE A 158 -24.85 -23.42 27.74
N GLU A 159 -25.00 -22.10 27.76
CA GLU A 159 -26.07 -21.39 27.06
C GLU A 159 -25.50 -20.26 26.20
N ILE A 160 -25.99 -20.13 24.97
CA ILE A 160 -25.56 -19.13 24.00
C ILE A 160 -26.70 -18.15 23.77
N TYR A 161 -26.41 -16.88 24.02
CA TYR A 161 -27.37 -15.77 23.93
C TYR A 161 -26.99 -14.80 22.82
N ARG A 162 -28.01 -14.35 22.08
CA ARG A 162 -27.93 -13.43 20.95
C ARG A 162 -28.39 -12.04 21.37
N SER A 163 -27.55 -11.04 21.15
CA SER A 163 -27.79 -9.63 21.51
C SER A 163 -27.46 -8.68 20.36
N THR A 164 -27.98 -7.46 20.46
CA THR A 164 -27.76 -6.33 19.53
C THR A 164 -27.76 -5.02 20.33
N TRP A 165 -27.46 -3.89 19.69
CA TRP A 165 -27.50 -2.58 20.37
C TRP A 165 -28.87 -2.10 20.85
N SER A 166 -29.96 -2.76 20.44
CA SER A 166 -31.32 -2.54 20.96
C SER A 166 -31.69 -3.48 22.11
N THR A 167 -30.83 -4.44 22.47
CA THR A 167 -31.03 -5.28 23.67
C THR A 167 -30.82 -4.45 24.93
N PRO A 168 -31.82 -4.31 25.83
CA PRO A 168 -31.71 -3.48 27.02
C PRO A 168 -30.52 -3.87 27.91
N GLY A 169 -29.72 -2.88 28.34
CA GLY A 169 -28.53 -3.07 29.18
C GLY A 169 -27.29 -3.65 28.48
N PHE A 170 -27.42 -4.24 27.28
CA PHE A 170 -26.30 -4.93 26.63
C PHE A 170 -25.13 -4.03 26.24
N ARG A 171 -25.36 -2.75 25.93
CA ARG A 171 -24.29 -1.77 25.62
C ARG A 171 -23.26 -1.68 26.73
N GLU A 172 -23.72 -1.53 27.98
CA GLU A 172 -22.83 -1.46 29.15
C GLU A 172 -22.10 -2.78 29.40
N TYR A 173 -22.80 -3.91 29.21
CA TYR A 173 -22.19 -5.23 29.30
C TYR A 173 -21.10 -5.44 28.23
N HIS A 174 -21.32 -4.95 27.00
CA HIS A 174 -20.35 -5.01 25.92
C HIS A 174 -19.08 -4.22 26.26
N ARG A 175 -19.18 -3.00 26.83
CA ARG A 175 -18.02 -2.21 27.29
C ARG A 175 -17.11 -3.02 28.21
N ARG A 176 -17.70 -3.80 29.13
CA ARG A 176 -16.98 -4.71 30.03
C ARG A 176 -16.38 -5.93 29.31
N MET A 177 -17.01 -6.44 28.25
CA MET A 177 -16.48 -7.54 27.42
C MET A 177 -15.29 -7.12 26.54
N GLN A 178 -15.24 -5.88 26.03
CA GLN A 178 -14.27 -5.49 24.99
C GLN A 178 -12.80 -5.65 25.40
N LEU A 179 -12.48 -5.44 26.68
CA LEU A 179 -11.10 -5.55 27.18
C LEU A 179 -10.48 -6.93 26.90
N PHE A 180 -11.28 -8.00 26.89
CA PHE A 180 -10.79 -9.34 26.55
C PHE A 180 -10.34 -9.46 25.09
N VAL A 181 -10.92 -8.68 24.17
CA VAL A 181 -10.49 -8.67 22.76
C VAL A 181 -9.09 -8.08 22.62
N LEU A 182 -8.78 -6.96 23.29
CA LEU A 182 -7.45 -6.34 23.32
C LEU A 182 -6.35 -7.17 24.01
N LEU A 183 -6.70 -8.32 24.60
CA LEU A 183 -5.79 -9.19 25.34
C LEU A 183 -5.64 -10.59 24.71
N PHE A 184 -6.50 -10.92 23.74
CA PHE A 184 -6.60 -12.28 23.16
C PHE A 184 -6.85 -12.33 21.63
N ILE A 185 -7.12 -11.21 20.95
CA ILE A 185 -7.25 -11.15 19.47
C ILE A 185 -6.28 -10.09 18.92
N GLU A 186 -5.25 -10.53 18.21
CA GLU A 186 -4.19 -9.64 17.71
C GLU A 186 -4.74 -8.65 16.67
N GLY A 187 -4.25 -7.41 16.70
CA GLY A 187 -4.69 -6.33 15.81
C GLY A 187 -6.11 -5.80 16.04
N ALA A 188 -6.88 -6.37 16.97
CA ALA A 188 -8.28 -6.00 17.18
C ALA A 188 -8.46 -4.64 17.88
N SER A 189 -9.61 -4.01 17.64
CA SER A 189 -10.01 -2.72 18.19
C SER A 189 -11.38 -2.77 18.89
N TYR A 190 -11.70 -1.73 19.65
CA TYR A 190 -13.04 -1.55 20.23
C TYR A 190 -14.06 -1.18 19.14
N ILE A 191 -15.26 -1.76 19.24
CA ILE A 191 -16.38 -1.53 18.32
C ILE A 191 -17.12 -0.25 18.73
N SER A 192 -17.48 0.59 17.75
CA SER A 192 -18.37 1.75 17.98
C SER A 192 -19.83 1.33 18.19
N GLU A 193 -20.46 1.95 19.18
CA GLU A 193 -21.87 1.81 19.52
C GLU A 193 -22.83 2.60 18.62
N ASP A 194 -22.29 3.45 17.74
CA ASP A 194 -23.07 4.25 16.78
C ASP A 194 -23.51 3.43 15.56
N GLU A 195 -22.82 2.32 15.28
CA GLU A 195 -23.08 1.47 14.12
C GLU A 195 -24.19 0.45 14.41
N SER A 196 -25.37 0.61 13.81
CA SER A 196 -26.53 -0.27 14.04
C SER A 196 -26.43 -1.69 13.45
N ASN A 197 -25.36 -2.00 12.71
CA ASN A 197 -25.20 -3.25 11.95
C ASN A 197 -24.58 -4.42 12.74
N TRP A 198 -24.25 -4.22 14.01
CA TRP A 198 -23.59 -5.23 14.86
C TRP A 198 -24.57 -6.19 15.54
N GLU A 199 -24.22 -7.48 15.51
CA GLU A 199 -24.92 -8.57 16.19
C GLU A 199 -23.91 -9.41 16.99
N PHE A 200 -24.30 -9.86 18.19
CA PHE A 200 -23.40 -10.48 19.15
C PHE A 200 -23.93 -11.81 19.64
N PHE A 201 -23.05 -12.79 19.82
CA PHE A 201 -23.37 -14.08 20.43
C PHE A 201 -22.42 -14.33 21.61
N THR A 202 -22.97 -14.35 22.82
CA THR A 202 -22.22 -14.52 24.08
C THR A 202 -22.48 -15.90 24.67
N LEU A 203 -21.42 -16.58 25.11
CA LEU A 203 -21.45 -17.90 25.71
C LEU A 203 -21.32 -17.82 27.23
N TYR A 204 -22.19 -18.54 27.94
CA TYR A 204 -22.21 -18.63 29.40
C TYR A 204 -22.21 -20.08 29.89
N GLU A 205 -21.61 -20.33 31.05
CA GLU A 205 -21.90 -21.52 31.87
C GLU A 205 -23.01 -21.17 32.87
N ARG A 206 -24.09 -21.97 32.90
CA ARG A 206 -25.18 -21.87 33.87
C ARG A 206 -24.88 -22.78 35.06
N SER A 207 -24.82 -22.20 36.25
CA SER A 207 -24.54 -22.91 37.52
C SER A 207 -25.68 -22.71 38.53
N ALA A 208 -25.55 -23.30 39.71
CA ALA A 208 -26.44 -23.03 40.85
C ALA A 208 -26.22 -21.64 41.48
N SER A 209 -25.11 -20.97 41.17
CA SER A 209 -24.72 -19.66 41.70
C SER A 209 -24.81 -18.51 40.69
N GLY A 210 -25.34 -18.75 39.48
CA GLY A 210 -25.56 -17.72 38.47
C GLY A 210 -25.26 -18.18 37.05
N TYR A 211 -24.93 -17.20 36.19
CA TYR A 211 -24.39 -17.42 34.85
C TYR A 211 -23.00 -16.81 34.79
N HIS A 212 -22.05 -17.51 34.20
CA HIS A 212 -20.64 -17.13 34.17
C HIS A 212 -20.16 -16.98 32.72
N PHE A 213 -19.59 -15.82 32.40
CA PHE A 213 -19.11 -15.48 31.05
C PHE A 213 -17.91 -16.33 30.64
N MET A 214 -17.95 -16.88 29.42
CA MET A 214 -16.88 -17.73 28.88
C MET A 214 -16.19 -17.13 27.65
N GLY A 215 -16.85 -16.21 26.96
CA GLY A 215 -16.43 -15.67 25.67
C GLY A 215 -17.61 -15.18 24.83
N TYR A 216 -17.31 -14.52 23.71
CA TYR A 216 -18.31 -14.04 22.76
C TYR A 216 -17.75 -13.95 21.34
N THR A 217 -18.64 -13.68 20.39
CA THR A 217 -18.28 -13.28 19.03
C THR A 217 -19.17 -12.13 18.55
N SER A 218 -18.59 -11.22 17.76
CA SER A 218 -19.28 -10.11 17.10
C SER A 218 -19.33 -10.32 15.59
N LEU A 219 -20.49 -9.98 15.02
CA LEU A 219 -20.82 -10.14 13.61
C LEU A 219 -21.20 -8.77 13.03
N TYR A 220 -20.63 -8.42 11.87
CA TYR A 220 -21.06 -7.26 11.09
C TYR A 220 -21.92 -7.67 9.90
N LYS A 221 -23.02 -6.94 9.68
CA LYS A 221 -23.92 -7.15 8.53
C LYS A 221 -23.64 -6.12 7.41
N PHE A 222 -23.15 -6.61 6.28
CA PHE A 222 -23.02 -5.84 5.04
C PHE A 222 -24.19 -6.12 4.09
N TRP A 223 -24.68 -5.10 3.36
CA TRP A 223 -25.63 -5.29 2.26
C TRP A 223 -24.92 -5.77 0.98
N CYS A 224 -25.61 -6.54 0.13
CA CYS A 224 -25.13 -6.89 -1.20
C CYS A 224 -26.27 -7.11 -2.21
N TRP A 225 -26.06 -6.62 -3.44
CA TRP A 225 -27.06 -6.54 -4.52
C TRP A 225 -27.63 -7.93 -4.95
N PRO A 226 -28.93 -8.06 -5.29
CA PRO A 226 -29.95 -7.02 -5.27
C PRO A 226 -30.50 -6.78 -3.86
N ASP A 227 -31.01 -7.81 -3.19
CA ASP A 227 -31.62 -7.71 -1.86
C ASP A 227 -31.08 -8.81 -0.94
N SER A 228 -29.78 -8.73 -0.65
CA SER A 228 -29.09 -9.74 0.16
C SER A 228 -28.12 -9.08 1.14
N SER A 229 -27.56 -9.89 2.02
CA SER A 229 -26.50 -9.48 2.93
C SER A 229 -25.38 -10.50 3.01
N ARG A 230 -24.19 -10.01 3.34
CA ARG A 230 -23.06 -10.81 3.80
C ARG A 230 -22.92 -10.55 5.29
N ILE A 231 -22.61 -11.59 6.06
CA ILE A 231 -22.26 -11.43 7.46
C ILE A 231 -20.78 -11.76 7.60
N ARG A 232 -20.05 -10.91 8.30
CA ARG A 232 -18.64 -11.11 8.63
C ARG A 232 -18.52 -11.37 10.12
N LEU A 233 -17.89 -12.48 10.48
CA LEU A 233 -17.43 -12.72 11.84
C LEU A 233 -16.18 -11.87 12.05
N SER A 234 -16.22 -10.91 12.98
CA SER A 234 -15.19 -9.87 13.14
C SER A 234 -14.36 -10.00 14.42
N GLN A 235 -14.93 -10.56 15.50
CA GLN A 235 -14.18 -10.92 16.71
C GLN A 235 -14.68 -12.28 17.21
N PHE A 236 -13.79 -13.13 17.73
CA PHE A 236 -14.13 -14.40 18.36
C PHE A 236 -13.19 -14.68 19.53
N VAL A 237 -13.70 -14.68 20.76
CA VAL A 237 -12.90 -14.94 21.97
C VAL A 237 -13.55 -16.02 22.83
N ILE A 238 -12.75 -16.98 23.27
CA ILE A 238 -13.06 -17.91 24.36
C ILE A 238 -11.93 -17.75 25.37
N LEU A 239 -12.25 -17.40 26.62
CA LEU A 239 -11.23 -17.12 27.63
C LEU A 239 -10.40 -18.39 27.95
N PRO A 240 -9.09 -18.27 28.25
CA PRO A 240 -8.19 -19.42 28.43
C PRO A 240 -8.71 -20.56 29.33
N PRO A 241 -9.40 -20.31 30.48
CA PRO A 241 -9.95 -21.39 31.32
C PRO A 241 -11.01 -22.29 30.63
N PHE A 242 -11.58 -21.83 29.51
CA PHE A 242 -12.62 -22.54 28.74
C PHE A 242 -12.15 -23.02 27.37
N GLN A 243 -10.90 -22.74 27.00
CA GLN A 243 -10.31 -23.25 25.75
C GLN A 243 -10.11 -24.78 25.82
N LYS A 244 -9.94 -25.40 24.65
CA LYS A 244 -9.69 -26.85 24.44
C LYS A 244 -10.78 -27.81 25.00
N GLN A 245 -11.89 -27.29 25.52
CA GLN A 245 -13.08 -28.03 25.99
C GLN A 245 -14.23 -28.11 24.95
N GLY A 246 -13.98 -27.67 23.71
CA GLY A 246 -14.98 -27.69 22.62
C GLY A 246 -16.01 -26.56 22.65
N HIS A 247 -15.89 -25.61 23.58
CA HIS A 247 -16.82 -24.47 23.73
C HIS A 247 -16.84 -23.54 22.50
N GLY A 248 -15.67 -23.21 21.93
CA GLY A 248 -15.60 -22.44 20.69
C GLY A 248 -16.24 -23.16 19.50
N ALA A 249 -16.11 -24.49 19.41
CA ALA A 249 -16.78 -25.27 18.37
C ALA A 249 -18.31 -25.21 18.47
N ALA A 250 -18.86 -25.25 19.70
CA ALA A 250 -20.30 -25.09 19.93
C ALA A 250 -20.79 -23.65 19.61
N LEU A 251 -20.01 -22.63 19.99
CA LEU A 251 -20.33 -21.23 19.67
C LEU A 251 -20.31 -20.98 18.15
N TYR A 252 -19.24 -21.40 17.46
CA TYR A 252 -19.15 -21.29 16.00
C TYR A 252 -20.28 -22.04 15.30
N THR A 253 -20.57 -23.28 15.68
CA THR A 253 -21.66 -24.07 15.06
C THR A 253 -23.02 -23.40 15.26
N THR A 254 -23.31 -22.91 16.47
CA THR A 254 -24.56 -22.19 16.79
C THR A 254 -24.74 -20.94 15.94
N VAL A 255 -23.68 -20.11 15.87
CA VAL A 255 -23.67 -18.89 15.04
C VAL A 255 -23.86 -19.25 13.58
N TYR A 256 -23.08 -20.21 13.08
CA TYR A 256 -23.12 -20.62 11.68
C TYR A 256 -24.51 -21.08 11.26
N ASP A 257 -25.13 -21.96 12.03
CA ASP A 257 -26.42 -22.55 11.68
C ASP A 257 -27.53 -21.48 11.79
N ALA A 258 -27.45 -20.56 12.76
CA ALA A 258 -28.33 -19.39 12.87
C ALA A 258 -28.14 -18.36 11.75
N ILE A 259 -26.98 -18.31 11.08
CA ILE A 259 -26.77 -17.51 9.85
C ILE A 259 -27.24 -18.29 8.61
N ARG A 260 -26.99 -19.61 8.55
CA ARG A 260 -27.37 -20.48 7.43
C ARG A 260 -28.88 -20.44 7.16
N GLN A 261 -29.69 -20.41 8.21
CA GLN A 261 -31.15 -20.35 8.13
C GLN A 261 -31.73 -19.03 7.57
N ARG A 262 -30.97 -17.92 7.55
CA ARG A 262 -31.49 -16.59 7.15
C ARG A 262 -31.55 -16.44 5.62
N PRO A 263 -32.74 -16.38 4.97
CA PRO A 263 -32.82 -16.41 3.50
C PRO A 263 -32.18 -15.18 2.84
N ASN A 264 -32.12 -14.04 3.54
CA ASN A 264 -31.50 -12.81 3.07
C ASN A 264 -29.97 -12.73 3.33
N VAL A 265 -29.32 -13.79 3.81
CA VAL A 265 -27.85 -13.86 3.93
C VAL A 265 -27.30 -14.86 2.90
N ARG A 266 -26.29 -14.45 2.12
CA ARG A 266 -25.63 -15.32 1.12
C ARG A 266 -24.50 -16.17 1.68
N GLU A 267 -23.65 -15.57 2.51
CA GLU A 267 -22.44 -16.20 3.01
C GLU A 267 -22.01 -15.59 4.35
N LEU A 268 -21.39 -16.44 5.17
CA LEU A 268 -20.63 -16.02 6.34
C LEU A 268 -19.14 -15.95 5.94
N THR A 269 -18.55 -14.76 6.08
CA THR A 269 -17.10 -14.55 5.98
C THR A 269 -16.50 -14.41 7.38
N VAL A 270 -15.17 -14.43 7.47
CA VAL A 270 -14.42 -14.21 8.69
C VAL A 270 -13.38 -13.13 8.39
N GLU A 271 -13.20 -12.20 9.32
CA GLU A 271 -12.13 -11.19 9.30
C GLU A 271 -10.85 -11.80 9.85
N ASP A 272 -9.77 -11.71 9.07
CA ASP A 272 -8.37 -12.06 9.38
C ASP A 272 -8.16 -13.14 10.46
N PRO A 273 -8.62 -14.39 10.19
CA PRO A 273 -8.59 -15.48 11.15
C PRO A 273 -7.17 -15.97 11.46
N SER A 274 -6.91 -16.27 12.74
CA SER A 274 -5.71 -17.00 13.18
C SER A 274 -5.76 -18.47 12.78
N GLU A 275 -4.60 -19.14 12.74
CA GLU A 275 -4.49 -20.57 12.39
C GLU A 275 -5.37 -21.48 13.27
N ASP A 276 -5.43 -21.20 14.59
CA ASP A 276 -6.29 -21.93 15.52
C ASP A 276 -7.79 -21.70 15.23
N PHE A 277 -8.17 -20.52 14.72
CA PHE A 277 -9.55 -20.27 14.28
C PHE A 277 -9.84 -20.94 12.92
N ASP A 278 -8.91 -20.92 11.97
CA ASP A 278 -9.03 -21.65 10.69
C ASP A 278 -9.22 -23.15 10.96
N ARG A 279 -8.38 -23.77 11.80
CA ARG A 279 -8.54 -25.17 12.24
C ARG A 279 -9.89 -25.43 12.92
N LEU A 280 -10.32 -24.54 13.82
CA LEU A 280 -11.62 -24.66 14.50
C LEU A 280 -12.79 -24.58 13.51
N ARG A 281 -12.74 -23.64 12.57
CA ARG A 281 -13.76 -23.44 11.53
C ARG A 281 -13.85 -24.67 10.62
N ASP A 282 -12.73 -25.04 10.02
CA ASP A 282 -12.62 -26.12 9.04
C ASP A 282 -13.02 -27.47 9.64
N GLY A 283 -12.61 -27.77 10.88
CA GLY A 283 -12.99 -29.00 11.58
C GLY A 283 -14.47 -29.08 11.99
N ASN A 284 -15.19 -27.95 12.09
CA ASN A 284 -16.64 -27.93 12.29
C ASN A 284 -17.39 -28.03 10.95
N ASP A 285 -16.90 -27.35 9.90
CA ASP A 285 -17.46 -27.42 8.57
C ASP A 285 -17.33 -28.83 7.97
N LEU A 286 -16.15 -29.47 8.07
CA LEU A 286 -15.94 -30.88 7.74
C LEU A 286 -16.98 -31.78 8.41
N ARG A 287 -17.14 -31.67 9.74
CA ARG A 287 -18.11 -32.48 10.50
C ARG A 287 -19.56 -32.25 10.04
N ARG A 288 -19.90 -31.05 9.59
CA ARG A 288 -21.23 -30.72 9.03
C ARG A 288 -21.44 -31.31 7.64
N LEU A 289 -20.41 -31.34 6.78
CA LEU A 289 -20.51 -31.91 5.43
C LEU A 289 -20.48 -33.45 5.43
N LEU A 290 -19.72 -34.05 6.36
CA LEU A 290 -19.54 -35.49 6.56
C LEU A 290 -20.64 -36.15 7.42
N ALA A 291 -21.63 -35.39 7.88
CA ALA A 291 -22.77 -35.94 8.62
C ALA A 291 -23.58 -36.94 7.75
N PRO A 292 -24.19 -38.00 8.31
CA PRO A 292 -25.04 -38.93 7.56
C PRO A 292 -26.19 -38.22 6.84
N GLY A 293 -26.44 -38.57 5.57
CA GLY A 293 -27.35 -37.85 4.67
C GLY A 293 -26.85 -36.47 4.24
N GLY A 294 -25.60 -36.13 4.54
CA GLY A 294 -24.99 -34.83 4.27
C GLY A 294 -24.43 -34.67 2.86
N PHE A 295 -23.80 -33.52 2.62
CA PHE A 295 -23.26 -33.13 1.31
C PHE A 295 -22.33 -34.17 0.69
N VAL A 296 -21.43 -34.77 1.48
CA VAL A 296 -20.41 -35.69 0.95
C VAL A 296 -21.03 -37.00 0.47
N GLU A 297 -22.06 -37.50 1.14
CA GLU A 297 -22.77 -38.73 0.75
C GLU A 297 -23.51 -38.52 -0.58
N ILE A 298 -24.20 -37.38 -0.72
CA ILE A 298 -24.89 -36.99 -1.97
C ILE A 298 -23.87 -36.76 -3.10
N ALA A 299 -22.77 -36.05 -2.84
CA ALA A 299 -21.73 -35.78 -3.85
C ALA A 299 -21.04 -37.06 -4.35
N LYS A 300 -20.85 -38.06 -3.49
CA LYS A 300 -20.38 -39.41 -3.87
C LYS A 300 -21.41 -40.14 -4.73
N ALA A 301 -22.68 -40.15 -4.33
CA ALA A 301 -23.75 -40.81 -5.10
C ALA A 301 -23.97 -40.17 -6.47
N GLU A 302 -23.74 -38.85 -6.61
CA GLU A 302 -23.75 -38.14 -7.89
C GLU A 302 -22.46 -38.33 -8.72
N GLY A 303 -21.41 -38.94 -8.18
CA GLY A 303 -20.10 -39.11 -8.84
C GLY A 303 -19.32 -37.81 -9.04
N LYS A 304 -19.70 -36.72 -8.37
CA LYS A 304 -19.18 -35.35 -8.61
C LYS A 304 -18.11 -34.92 -7.61
N LEU A 305 -17.66 -35.81 -6.74
CA LEU A 305 -16.68 -35.45 -5.71
C LEU A 305 -15.25 -35.39 -6.26
N ASN A 306 -14.91 -36.16 -7.30
CA ASN A 306 -13.54 -36.31 -7.79
C ASN A 306 -13.00 -35.02 -8.43
N ALA A 307 -11.67 -34.84 -8.39
CA ALA A 307 -11.01 -33.72 -9.06
C ALA A 307 -10.85 -33.99 -10.58
N PRO A 308 -11.02 -32.99 -11.47
CA PRO A 308 -11.40 -31.61 -11.18
C PRO A 308 -12.93 -31.44 -11.06
N VAL A 309 -13.39 -30.78 -10.00
CA VAL A 309 -14.83 -30.51 -9.78
C VAL A 309 -15.43 -29.50 -10.76
N ASP A 310 -16.69 -29.70 -11.15
CA ASP A 310 -17.42 -28.76 -12.00
C ASP A 310 -17.65 -27.39 -11.31
N LYS A 311 -17.43 -26.32 -12.08
CA LYS A 311 -17.46 -24.93 -11.63
C LYS A 311 -18.88 -24.40 -11.39
N GLY A 312 -19.91 -24.94 -12.06
CA GLY A 312 -21.29 -24.54 -11.82
C GLY A 312 -21.86 -25.19 -10.56
N TRP A 313 -21.71 -26.52 -10.45
CA TRP A 313 -22.18 -27.32 -9.32
C TRP A 313 -21.47 -26.93 -8.01
N ILE A 314 -20.14 -26.71 -8.02
CA ILE A 314 -19.40 -26.30 -6.82
C ILE A 314 -19.88 -24.95 -6.27
N GLU A 315 -20.19 -23.96 -7.13
CA GLU A 315 -20.64 -22.64 -6.71
C GLU A 315 -22.10 -22.66 -6.23
N ALA A 316 -22.97 -23.42 -6.89
CA ALA A 316 -24.34 -23.65 -6.43
C ALA A 316 -24.36 -24.27 -5.02
N LYS A 317 -23.54 -25.31 -4.80
CA LYS A 317 -23.41 -25.96 -3.49
C LYS A 317 -22.75 -25.07 -2.44
N ARG A 318 -21.76 -24.25 -2.83
CA ARG A 318 -21.19 -23.23 -1.95
C ARG A 318 -22.25 -22.27 -1.41
N LEU A 319 -23.13 -21.77 -2.28
CA LEU A 319 -24.22 -20.84 -1.93
C LEU A 319 -25.32 -21.51 -1.08
N GLU A 320 -25.61 -22.80 -1.30
CA GLU A 320 -26.51 -23.61 -0.46
C GLU A 320 -25.94 -23.83 0.96
N HIS A 321 -24.62 -23.97 1.07
CA HIS A 321 -23.95 -24.11 2.36
C HIS A 321 -23.69 -22.78 3.06
N LYS A 322 -23.46 -21.69 2.31
CA LYS A 322 -23.11 -20.32 2.74
C LYS A 322 -21.67 -20.11 3.19
N LEU A 323 -20.74 -20.91 2.66
CA LEU A 323 -19.30 -20.79 2.92
C LEU A 323 -18.61 -19.83 1.94
N ALA A 324 -17.65 -19.05 2.42
CA ALA A 324 -16.82 -18.18 1.57
C ALA A 324 -16.02 -19.00 0.53
N PRO A 325 -15.71 -18.48 -0.68
CA PRO A 325 -15.05 -19.26 -1.74
C PRO A 325 -13.71 -19.92 -1.36
N ARG A 326 -12.85 -19.21 -0.58
CA ARG A 326 -11.62 -19.79 -0.03
C ARG A 326 -11.92 -20.97 0.89
N GLN A 327 -12.89 -20.81 1.79
CA GLN A 327 -13.25 -21.81 2.79
C GLN A 327 -13.84 -23.07 2.17
N TRP A 328 -14.82 -22.90 1.27
CA TRP A 328 -15.43 -24.01 0.55
C TRP A 328 -14.40 -24.82 -0.24
N SER A 329 -13.42 -24.15 -0.85
CA SER A 329 -12.33 -24.84 -1.58
C SER A 329 -11.45 -25.67 -0.63
N ARG A 330 -11.04 -25.12 0.53
CA ARG A 330 -10.24 -25.86 1.53
C ARG A 330 -10.97 -27.11 2.01
N VAL A 331 -12.20 -26.96 2.47
CA VAL A 331 -13.00 -28.07 3.03
C VAL A 331 -13.32 -29.12 1.96
N LEU A 332 -13.57 -28.72 0.71
CA LEU A 332 -13.80 -29.67 -0.38
C LEU A 332 -12.53 -30.43 -0.77
N GLU A 333 -11.37 -29.76 -0.81
CA GLU A 333 -10.08 -30.41 -1.08
C GLU A 333 -9.71 -31.40 0.04
N MET A 334 -9.95 -31.06 1.32
CA MET A 334 -9.84 -32.00 2.44
C MET A 334 -10.77 -33.22 2.28
N VAL A 335 -12.03 -33.02 1.88
CA VAL A 335 -12.98 -34.12 1.61
C VAL A 335 -12.54 -34.95 0.39
N GLN A 336 -11.93 -34.34 -0.62
CA GLN A 336 -11.37 -35.07 -1.76
C GLN A 336 -10.19 -35.94 -1.33
N LEU A 337 -9.29 -35.44 -0.48
CA LEU A 337 -8.17 -36.20 0.07
C LEU A 337 -8.63 -37.46 0.82
N MET A 338 -9.71 -37.37 1.62
CA MET A 338 -10.33 -38.52 2.30
C MET A 338 -10.87 -39.62 1.37
N ASN A 339 -10.95 -39.36 0.06
CA ASN A 339 -11.58 -40.23 -0.93
C ASN A 339 -10.75 -40.34 -2.21
N LEU A 340 -9.48 -39.94 -2.15
CA LEU A 340 -8.55 -40.01 -3.27
C LEU A 340 -8.01 -41.43 -3.38
N ASP A 341 -8.21 -42.06 -4.53
CA ASP A 341 -7.52 -43.29 -4.86
C ASP A 341 -6.06 -42.96 -5.19
N LEU A 342 -5.13 -43.45 -4.36
CA LEU A 342 -3.68 -43.20 -4.52
C LEU A 342 -3.05 -44.13 -5.58
N ASP A 343 -3.67 -45.27 -5.89
CA ASP A 343 -3.24 -46.15 -6.98
C ASP A 343 -3.63 -45.56 -8.35
N ASP A 344 -4.66 -44.70 -8.40
CA ASP A 344 -5.04 -43.95 -9.60
C ASP A 344 -4.18 -42.68 -9.79
N ALA A 345 -3.06 -42.86 -10.48
CA ALA A 345 -2.15 -41.78 -10.87
C ALA A 345 -2.83 -40.62 -11.66
N GLN A 346 -3.95 -40.86 -12.35
CA GLN A 346 -4.70 -39.80 -13.03
C GLN A 346 -5.53 -38.98 -12.04
N GLN A 347 -6.22 -39.61 -11.09
CA GLN A 347 -6.92 -38.90 -10.01
C GLN A 347 -5.94 -38.12 -9.13
N VAL A 348 -4.81 -38.73 -8.72
CA VAL A 348 -3.72 -38.06 -7.99
C VAL A 348 -3.21 -36.84 -8.75
N LYS A 349 -2.99 -36.95 -10.07
CA LYS A 349 -2.56 -35.81 -10.92
C LYS A 349 -3.61 -34.69 -10.96
N GLN A 350 -4.90 -35.01 -11.08
CA GLN A 350 -5.96 -34.00 -11.07
C GLN A 350 -6.12 -33.32 -9.70
N TYR A 351 -6.02 -34.06 -8.59
CA TYR A 351 -6.03 -33.48 -7.25
C TYR A 351 -4.84 -32.54 -7.02
N ARG A 352 -3.61 -33.02 -7.31
CA ARG A 352 -2.38 -32.19 -7.26
C ARG A 352 -2.51 -30.91 -8.09
N LEU A 353 -3.10 -30.99 -9.29
CA LEU A 353 -3.34 -29.82 -10.14
C LEU A 353 -4.44 -28.89 -9.59
N GLN A 354 -5.51 -29.40 -9.00
CA GLN A 354 -6.60 -28.57 -8.46
C GLN A 354 -6.16 -27.76 -7.23
N VAL A 355 -5.48 -28.41 -6.28
CA VAL A 355 -4.94 -27.76 -5.07
C VAL A 355 -3.87 -26.74 -5.46
N LYS A 356 -2.91 -27.10 -6.33
CA LYS A 356 -1.93 -26.15 -6.88
C LYS A 356 -2.59 -25.01 -7.65
N ALA A 357 -3.68 -25.28 -8.38
CA ALA A 357 -4.44 -24.21 -9.02
C ALA A 357 -5.09 -23.29 -7.98
N ARG A 358 -5.57 -23.74 -6.81
CA ARG A 358 -5.99 -22.83 -5.74
C ARG A 358 -4.81 -22.04 -5.15
N ILE A 359 -3.71 -22.70 -4.81
CA ILE A 359 -2.55 -22.07 -4.17
C ILE A 359 -1.91 -21.03 -5.11
N TYR A 360 -1.69 -21.39 -6.37
CA TYR A 360 -1.20 -20.46 -7.38
C TYR A 360 -2.15 -19.27 -7.55
N ARG A 361 -3.46 -19.51 -7.58
CA ARG A 361 -4.48 -18.45 -7.61
C ARG A 361 -4.42 -17.52 -6.38
N GLN A 362 -4.13 -18.05 -5.20
CA GLN A 362 -4.06 -17.26 -3.95
C GLN A 362 -2.75 -16.48 -3.81
N ASN A 363 -1.62 -17.06 -4.22
CA ASN A 363 -0.28 -16.49 -4.08
C ASN A 363 0.26 -15.91 -5.40
N LYS A 364 -0.59 -15.69 -6.41
CA LYS A 364 -0.19 -15.39 -7.79
C LYS A 364 0.72 -14.18 -7.91
N ASP A 365 0.38 -13.12 -7.18
CA ASP A 365 1.09 -11.84 -7.21
C ASP A 365 2.53 -11.97 -6.69
N ILE A 366 2.81 -12.98 -5.83
CA ILE A 366 4.15 -13.33 -5.37
C ILE A 366 4.81 -14.31 -6.36
N LEU A 367 4.10 -15.37 -6.75
CA LEU A 367 4.63 -16.46 -7.56
C LEU A 367 5.00 -16.04 -9.01
N ILE A 368 4.42 -14.97 -9.55
CA ILE A 368 4.80 -14.41 -10.86
C ILE A 368 6.08 -13.53 -10.78
N GLN A 369 6.47 -13.06 -9.60
CA GLN A 369 7.71 -12.28 -9.41
C GLN A 369 8.96 -13.18 -9.33
N LEU A 370 8.78 -14.50 -9.41
CA LEU A 370 9.82 -15.52 -9.38
C LEU A 370 10.07 -16.07 -10.79
N GLU A 371 11.29 -16.51 -11.08
CA GLU A 371 11.59 -17.23 -12.34
C GLU A 371 10.80 -18.55 -12.42
N LYS A 372 10.48 -19.06 -13.62
CA LYS A 372 9.67 -20.28 -13.81
C LYS A 372 10.08 -21.47 -12.92
N ALA A 373 11.38 -21.68 -12.70
CA ALA A 373 11.89 -22.72 -11.81
C ALA A 373 11.61 -22.44 -10.32
N GLN A 374 11.87 -21.20 -9.87
CA GLN A 374 11.58 -20.74 -8.51
C GLN A 374 10.07 -20.71 -8.23
N GLN A 375 9.26 -20.31 -9.21
CA GLN A 375 7.80 -20.37 -9.19
C GLN A 375 7.29 -21.80 -9.01
N ARG A 376 7.80 -22.76 -9.82
CA ARG A 376 7.47 -24.19 -9.69
C ARG A 376 7.85 -24.72 -8.31
N SER A 377 9.04 -24.38 -7.82
CA SER A 377 9.55 -24.78 -6.50
C SER A 377 8.68 -24.22 -5.36
N LYS A 378 8.44 -22.90 -5.30
CA LYS A 378 7.65 -22.29 -4.22
C LYS A 378 6.18 -22.73 -4.23
N LEU A 379 5.62 -23.02 -5.41
CA LEU A 379 4.29 -23.62 -5.55
C LEU A 379 4.24 -25.11 -5.14
N GLN A 380 5.36 -25.84 -5.23
CA GLN A 380 5.48 -27.20 -4.68
C GLN A 380 5.59 -27.16 -3.15
N GLU A 381 6.50 -26.35 -2.60
CA GLU A 381 6.69 -26.14 -1.15
C GLU A 381 5.38 -25.74 -0.45
N THR A 382 4.64 -24.79 -1.04
CA THR A 382 3.34 -24.36 -0.49
C THR A 382 2.24 -25.42 -0.69
N PHE A 383 2.36 -26.31 -1.67
CA PHE A 383 1.43 -27.42 -1.88
C PHE A 383 1.67 -28.55 -0.86
N GLU A 384 2.93 -28.85 -0.55
CA GLU A 384 3.33 -29.84 0.46
C GLU A 384 2.75 -29.48 1.83
N GLY A 385 3.11 -28.31 2.39
CA GLY A 385 2.62 -27.89 3.72
C GLY A 385 1.09 -27.73 3.82
N VAL A 386 0.39 -27.45 2.72
CA VAL A 386 -1.08 -27.40 2.67
C VAL A 386 -1.71 -28.80 2.65
N VAL A 387 -1.05 -29.78 2.04
CA VAL A 387 -1.55 -31.17 1.99
C VAL A 387 -1.17 -31.93 3.25
N GLU A 388 -0.04 -31.62 3.88
CA GLU A 388 0.29 -32.01 5.26
C GLU A 388 -0.78 -31.49 6.24
N GLU A 389 -1.12 -30.19 6.19
CA GLU A 389 -2.22 -29.61 6.98
C GLU A 389 -3.54 -30.37 6.78
N TYR A 390 -3.82 -30.83 5.56
CA TYR A 390 -5.06 -31.56 5.26
C TYR A 390 -5.00 -33.01 5.76
N GLY A 391 -3.87 -33.69 5.58
CA GLY A 391 -3.63 -35.04 6.12
C GLY A 391 -3.84 -35.09 7.63
N ASP A 392 -3.22 -34.16 8.37
CA ASP A 392 -3.40 -33.97 9.82
C ASP A 392 -4.88 -33.72 10.19
N MET A 393 -5.57 -32.86 9.42
CA MET A 393 -6.96 -32.47 9.72
C MET A 393 -8.00 -33.57 9.42
N VAL A 394 -7.75 -34.47 8.47
CA VAL A 394 -8.68 -35.56 8.12
C VAL A 394 -8.22 -36.97 8.52
N GLY A 395 -6.99 -37.13 9.02
CA GLY A 395 -6.42 -38.42 9.40
C GLY A 395 -6.03 -39.29 8.20
N VAL A 396 -5.50 -38.66 7.14
CA VAL A 396 -5.01 -39.32 5.92
C VAL A 396 -3.51 -39.19 5.84
N ASP A 397 -2.81 -40.31 5.64
CA ASP A 397 -1.37 -40.30 5.34
C ASP A 397 -1.14 -39.74 3.93
N VAL A 398 -0.15 -38.86 3.80
CA VAL A 398 0.17 -38.14 2.56
C VAL A 398 1.61 -38.36 2.08
N GLU A 399 2.42 -39.20 2.73
CA GLU A 399 3.81 -39.45 2.30
C GLU A 399 3.86 -39.95 0.83
N ASP A 400 3.03 -40.93 0.48
CA ASP A 400 2.92 -41.45 -0.90
C ASP A 400 2.34 -40.41 -1.88
N LEU A 401 1.43 -39.54 -1.40
CA LEU A 401 0.79 -38.51 -2.23
C LEU A 401 1.73 -37.35 -2.55
N LEU A 402 2.66 -37.02 -1.64
CA LEU A 402 3.67 -35.98 -1.84
C LEU A 402 4.86 -36.52 -2.64
N GLY A 403 5.34 -37.71 -2.27
CA GLY A 403 6.47 -38.42 -2.86
C GLY A 403 7.41 -38.91 -1.74
N GLY A 404 7.31 -40.19 -1.38
CA GLY A 404 7.81 -40.71 -0.10
C GLY A 404 9.30 -40.48 0.21
N GLY A 405 9.55 -39.77 1.31
CA GLY A 405 10.68 -39.96 2.22
C GLY A 405 12.10 -39.63 1.73
N GLY A 406 12.60 -38.42 2.04
CA GLY A 406 14.05 -38.20 2.16
C GLY A 406 14.54 -36.75 1.98
N VAL A 407 15.36 -36.28 2.91
CA VAL A 407 16.05 -34.99 2.79
C VAL A 407 17.15 -35.06 1.71
N GLY A 408 16.87 -34.48 0.54
CA GLY A 408 17.87 -34.10 -0.48
C GLY A 408 18.22 -35.19 -1.50
N GLY A 409 17.49 -35.21 -2.62
CA GLY A 409 17.83 -36.05 -3.79
C GLY A 409 17.03 -35.68 -5.04
N LEU A 410 17.75 -35.59 -6.17
CA LEU A 410 17.33 -35.23 -7.53
C LEU A 410 15.85 -35.55 -7.93
N TYR A 411 15.14 -34.50 -8.35
CA TYR A 411 14.34 -34.49 -9.58
C TYR A 411 14.72 -33.19 -10.33
N GLY A 412 14.76 -33.11 -11.66
CA GLY A 412 14.22 -34.00 -12.68
C GLY A 412 13.66 -33.08 -13.76
N LEU A 413 14.41 -32.86 -14.84
CA LEU A 413 14.03 -31.94 -15.91
C LEU A 413 13.08 -32.64 -16.88
N ASP A 414 11.78 -32.43 -16.69
CA ASP A 414 10.78 -32.65 -17.73
C ASP A 414 10.87 -31.51 -18.76
N GLU A 415 11.82 -31.64 -19.69
CA GLU A 415 11.87 -30.92 -20.96
C GLU A 415 11.33 -31.86 -22.07
N GLU A 416 10.10 -31.60 -22.53
CA GLU A 416 9.54 -32.11 -23.79
C GLU A 416 8.72 -30.96 -24.43
N ASP A 417 8.62 -30.94 -25.76
CA ASP A 417 8.01 -29.91 -26.64
C ASP A 417 8.85 -28.67 -27.06
N GLU A 418 10.17 -28.81 -27.36
CA GLU A 418 10.91 -27.92 -28.31
C GLU A 418 11.88 -28.73 -29.23
N ASP A 419 11.33 -29.39 -30.26
CA ASP A 419 12.01 -29.63 -31.56
C ASP A 419 11.58 -28.49 -32.52
N GLU A 420 12.34 -28.00 -33.51
CA GLU A 420 13.64 -28.35 -34.14
C GLU A 420 14.59 -27.10 -34.06
N GLU A 421 15.89 -27.06 -34.37
CA GLU A 421 16.66 -27.79 -35.39
C GLU A 421 18.21 -27.72 -35.13
N ASP A 422 18.93 -28.82 -35.46
CA ASP A 422 20.37 -29.01 -35.78
C ASP A 422 21.54 -28.69 -34.79
N GLY A 423 22.51 -29.64 -34.74
CA GLY A 423 23.95 -29.29 -34.78
C GLY A 423 24.93 -29.63 -33.62
N GLY A 424 25.49 -30.85 -33.57
CA GLY A 424 26.98 -30.99 -33.43
C GLY A 424 27.69 -31.58 -32.18
N HIS A 425 27.65 -32.92 -32.02
CA HIS A 425 28.81 -33.82 -31.69
C HIS A 425 29.65 -33.80 -30.37
N TYR A 426 30.31 -34.96 -30.13
CA TYR A 426 31.51 -35.28 -29.31
C TYR A 426 31.46 -35.55 -27.78
N ALA A 427 30.83 -36.68 -27.43
CA ALA A 427 31.43 -37.92 -26.87
C ALA A 427 32.62 -37.93 -25.85
N ASN A 428 32.60 -39.00 -25.02
CA ASN A 428 33.62 -39.55 -24.09
C ASN A 428 33.78 -38.87 -22.70
N GLY A 429 34.09 -39.58 -21.61
CA GLY A 429 34.19 -41.04 -21.42
C GLY A 429 35.10 -41.47 -20.24
N ASN A 430 34.78 -42.59 -19.57
CA ASN A 430 35.42 -43.13 -18.33
C ASN A 430 35.12 -42.30 -17.05
N GLY A 431 35.14 -42.85 -15.82
CA GLY A 431 35.59 -44.16 -15.34
C GLY A 431 34.95 -44.59 -13.98
N PRO A 432 35.41 -45.69 -13.33
CA PRO A 432 34.47 -46.66 -12.73
C PRO A 432 34.61 -46.89 -11.18
N PRO A 433 34.38 -48.07 -10.54
CA PRO A 433 33.24 -48.24 -9.61
C PRO A 433 33.58 -48.92 -8.24
N ARG A 434 32.55 -49.49 -7.54
CA ARG A 434 32.54 -50.41 -6.33
C ARG A 434 32.18 -49.73 -4.99
N LYS A 435 31.61 -50.38 -3.95
CA LYS A 435 30.86 -51.68 -3.76
C LYS A 435 30.22 -51.75 -2.33
N MET A 436 29.01 -52.31 -2.21
CA MET A 436 28.47 -53.10 -1.05
C MET A 436 28.31 -52.35 0.32
N ALA A 437 27.56 -52.81 1.35
CA ALA A 437 26.95 -54.11 1.65
C ALA A 437 25.61 -54.06 2.47
N ARG A 438 25.01 -55.26 2.68
CA ARG A 438 23.79 -55.66 3.47
C ARG A 438 23.74 -55.12 4.92
N PHE A 439 22.63 -55.09 5.70
CA PHE A 439 21.52 -56.05 6.02
C PHE A 439 20.23 -55.26 6.38
N GLY A 440 18.97 -55.75 6.45
CA GLY A 440 18.35 -56.94 7.08
C GLY A 440 17.75 -56.57 8.46
N SER A 441 16.50 -56.88 8.89
CA SER A 441 15.48 -57.87 8.46
C SER A 441 14.08 -57.65 9.12
N SER A 442 13.01 -58.31 8.60
CA SER A 442 11.81 -58.89 9.33
C SER A 442 10.88 -58.00 10.20
N SER A 443 9.55 -58.21 10.39
CA SER A 443 8.45 -59.07 9.85
C SER A 443 7.18 -58.88 10.75
N SER A 444 5.91 -59.20 10.47
CA SER A 444 5.05 -59.49 9.28
C SER A 444 3.59 -59.83 9.74
N ARG A 445 2.63 -60.08 8.82
CA ARG A 445 1.27 -60.70 9.03
C ARG A 445 0.20 -59.83 9.77
N SER A 446 -1.14 -60.02 9.62
CA SER A 446 -1.96 -61.02 8.88
C SER A 446 -3.32 -60.48 8.41
N THR A 447 -3.74 -60.96 7.23
CA THR A 447 -5.09 -60.97 6.59
C THR A 447 -6.31 -61.36 7.45
N LYS A 448 -7.52 -60.92 6.99
CA LYS A 448 -8.67 -61.81 6.71
C LYS A 448 -9.73 -61.21 5.76
N VAL A 449 -10.58 -62.07 5.16
CA VAL A 449 -11.53 -61.78 4.06
C VAL A 449 -12.84 -62.56 4.21
N VAL A 450 -14.00 -61.94 3.91
CA VAL A 450 -15.30 -62.51 3.44
C VAL A 450 -16.05 -61.38 2.69
N GLN A 451 -16.73 -61.45 1.52
CA GLN A 451 -16.96 -62.42 0.43
C GLN A 451 -18.44 -62.88 0.21
N GLY A 452 -19.12 -62.28 -0.78
CA GLY A 452 -20.38 -62.71 -1.43
C GLY A 452 -20.76 -61.68 -2.52
N GLN A 453 -20.81 -61.99 -3.83
CA GLN A 453 -21.76 -62.83 -4.61
C GLN A 453 -23.17 -62.20 -4.78
N SER A 454 -23.77 -62.15 -5.99
CA SER A 454 -23.28 -62.56 -7.34
C SER A 454 -24.10 -61.93 -8.51
N ASP A 455 -23.56 -62.03 -9.74
CA ASP A 455 -24.25 -62.12 -11.05
C ASP A 455 -25.07 -60.92 -11.61
N THR A 456 -25.18 -60.66 -12.94
CA THR A 456 -24.52 -61.19 -14.17
C THR A 456 -24.69 -60.23 -15.39
N PHE A 457 -23.95 -60.54 -16.47
CA PHE A 457 -24.15 -60.20 -17.91
C PHE A 457 -23.61 -58.89 -18.55
N LEU A 458 -23.27 -59.06 -19.84
CA LEU A 458 -22.49 -58.27 -20.81
C LEU A 458 -23.35 -58.05 -22.09
N PRO A 459 -22.87 -57.51 -23.25
CA PRO A 459 -21.96 -56.39 -23.58
C PRO A 459 -22.56 -55.46 -24.71
N ASN A 460 -21.71 -54.76 -25.49
CA ASN A 460 -21.92 -54.27 -26.90
C ASN A 460 -22.59 -52.87 -27.11
N LEU A 461 -22.29 -52.04 -28.15
CA LEU A 461 -21.19 -52.01 -29.16
C LEU A 461 -20.97 -50.58 -29.77
N PHE A 462 -19.72 -50.23 -30.11
CA PHE A 462 -19.20 -49.41 -31.25
C PHE A 462 -19.65 -47.95 -31.58
N PHE A 463 -18.67 -47.04 -31.49
CA PHE A 463 -18.04 -46.25 -32.59
C PHE A 463 -18.82 -45.64 -33.80
N ALA A 464 -18.57 -44.32 -34.01
CA ALA A 464 -18.03 -43.68 -35.25
C ALA A 464 -18.87 -42.73 -36.15
N LYS A 465 -18.32 -41.49 -36.27
CA LYS A 465 -18.19 -40.58 -37.44
C LYS A 465 -19.35 -39.68 -37.94
N ARG A 466 -18.94 -38.44 -38.27
CA ARG A 466 -19.59 -37.38 -39.09
C ARG A 466 -20.04 -37.94 -40.48
N ALA A 467 -21.03 -37.39 -41.20
CA ALA A 467 -20.99 -36.02 -41.75
C ALA A 467 -22.28 -35.55 -42.49
N THR A 468 -22.28 -34.25 -42.83
CA THR A 468 -23.00 -33.56 -43.94
C THR A 468 -24.54 -33.41 -43.95
N SER A 469 -24.93 -32.15 -44.16
CA SER A 469 -26.28 -31.61 -44.39
C SER A 469 -26.88 -31.96 -45.76
N TYR A 470 -28.18 -32.29 -45.85
CA TYR A 470 -29.19 -31.33 -46.38
C TYR A 470 -30.67 -31.82 -46.37
N LYS A 471 -31.56 -30.92 -45.91
CA LYS A 471 -32.98 -30.66 -46.30
C LYS A 471 -34.08 -31.75 -46.31
N HIS A 472 -35.23 -31.31 -45.77
CA HIS A 472 -36.64 -31.71 -46.03
C HIS A 472 -37.17 -33.09 -45.56
N LEU A 473 -38.20 -33.04 -44.69
CA LEU A 473 -39.42 -33.88 -44.64
C LEU A 473 -40.50 -33.12 -43.77
N PRO A 474 -41.75 -33.60 -43.56
CA PRO A 474 -42.95 -32.76 -43.65
C PRO A 474 -43.51 -32.24 -42.29
N PRO A 475 -44.52 -31.32 -42.31
CA PRO A 475 -44.88 -30.55 -41.11
C PRO A 475 -45.81 -31.31 -40.14
N TYR A 476 -45.43 -31.34 -38.87
CA TYR A 476 -46.31 -31.83 -37.79
C TYR A 476 -47.31 -30.78 -37.32
N HIS A 477 -48.54 -31.22 -37.04
CA HIS A 477 -49.66 -30.34 -36.70
C HIS A 477 -49.43 -29.55 -35.40
N ARG A 478 -49.71 -28.25 -35.47
CA ARG A 478 -49.89 -27.40 -34.27
C ARG A 478 -51.12 -27.88 -33.48
N ARG A 479 -50.91 -28.58 -32.37
CA ARG A 479 -51.76 -28.35 -31.18
C ARG A 479 -51.28 -27.04 -30.53
N PRO A 480 -52.18 -26.25 -29.92
CA PRO A 480 -51.86 -24.89 -29.53
C PRO A 480 -50.74 -24.87 -28.48
N PHE A 481 -49.82 -23.90 -28.62
CA PHE A 481 -49.06 -23.43 -27.48
C PHE A 481 -50.06 -23.06 -26.38
N ILE A 482 -49.93 -23.66 -25.20
CA ILE A 482 -50.26 -22.93 -23.98
C ILE A 482 -49.38 -21.68 -24.04
N LYS A 483 -49.99 -20.50 -24.12
CA LYS A 483 -49.26 -19.25 -23.94
C LYS A 483 -48.69 -19.27 -22.53
N MET A 484 -47.41 -19.64 -22.39
CA MET A 484 -46.60 -18.96 -21.39
C MET A 484 -46.78 -17.45 -21.68
N PRO A 485 -47.13 -16.62 -20.69
CA PRO A 485 -47.18 -15.18 -20.91
C PRO A 485 -45.81 -14.78 -21.43
N ALA A 486 -45.77 -14.04 -22.55
CA ALA A 486 -44.51 -13.53 -23.07
C ALA A 486 -43.89 -12.65 -21.98
N SER A 487 -42.79 -13.10 -21.38
CA SER A 487 -42.21 -12.48 -20.19
C SER A 487 -41.61 -11.12 -20.55
N ASN A 488 -42.45 -10.09 -20.45
CA ASN A 488 -42.24 -8.67 -20.73
C ASN A 488 -40.85 -8.28 -21.28
N GLY A 489 -40.61 -8.61 -22.55
CA GLY A 489 -39.82 -7.70 -23.37
C GLY A 489 -40.59 -6.38 -23.40
N LEU A 490 -39.94 -5.26 -23.05
CA LEU A 490 -40.60 -3.97 -22.83
C LEU A 490 -41.51 -3.60 -24.02
N GLN A 491 -42.82 -3.66 -23.80
CA GLN A 491 -43.79 -3.11 -24.74
C GLN A 491 -43.72 -1.60 -24.63
N ILE A 492 -42.95 -0.98 -25.53
CA ILE A 492 -43.03 0.45 -25.81
C ILE A 492 -44.52 0.74 -26.11
N PRO A 493 -45.19 1.65 -25.37
CA PRO A 493 -46.62 1.88 -25.58
C PRO A 493 -46.88 2.38 -27.01
N GLN A 494 -47.86 1.80 -27.69
CA GLN A 494 -48.07 2.03 -29.13
C GLN A 494 -48.51 3.47 -29.46
N ASP A 495 -48.91 4.24 -28.46
CA ASP A 495 -49.34 5.65 -28.59
C ASP A 495 -48.21 6.66 -28.31
N VAL A 496 -46.98 6.23 -28.00
CA VAL A 496 -45.83 7.13 -27.84
C VAL A 496 -45.19 7.41 -29.21
N ALA A 497 -45.32 8.65 -29.69
CA ALA A 497 -44.68 9.10 -30.91
C ALA A 497 -43.15 9.11 -30.77
N VAL A 498 -42.48 8.10 -31.32
CA VAL A 498 -41.01 8.00 -31.34
C VAL A 498 -40.43 9.08 -32.25
N LEU A 499 -39.53 9.90 -31.70
CA LEU A 499 -38.85 10.97 -32.45
C LEU A 499 -37.92 10.41 -33.54
N SER A 500 -37.69 11.17 -34.61
CA SER A 500 -36.72 10.79 -35.64
C SER A 500 -35.30 10.83 -35.06
N PRO A 501 -34.41 9.87 -35.38
CA PRO A 501 -33.00 9.94 -35.01
C PRO A 501 -32.30 11.23 -35.49
N SER A 502 -32.75 11.82 -36.60
CA SER A 502 -32.23 13.11 -37.09
C SER A 502 -32.56 14.31 -36.19
N GLN A 503 -33.52 14.18 -35.27
CA GLN A 503 -33.91 15.22 -34.31
C GLN A 503 -33.14 15.12 -32.98
N ALA A 504 -32.33 14.07 -32.76
CA ALA A 504 -31.73 13.78 -31.45
C ALA A 504 -30.89 14.94 -30.89
N LEU A 505 -30.08 15.61 -31.72
CA LEU A 505 -29.26 16.76 -31.31
C LEU A 505 -30.07 18.03 -31.02
N GLU A 506 -31.27 18.17 -31.59
CA GLU A 506 -32.17 19.29 -31.28
C GLU A 506 -32.98 19.00 -30.02
N HIS A 507 -33.45 17.76 -29.88
CA HIS A 507 -34.15 17.31 -28.68
C HIS A 507 -33.25 17.33 -27.44
N LEU A 508 -31.95 17.04 -27.57
CA LEU A 508 -30.98 17.16 -26.48
C LEU A 508 -30.93 18.59 -25.89
N LYS A 509 -31.14 19.63 -26.70
CA LYS A 509 -31.21 21.03 -26.23
C LYS A 509 -32.49 21.37 -25.46
N THR A 510 -33.49 20.47 -25.43
CA THR A 510 -34.71 20.67 -24.65
C THR A 510 -34.55 20.29 -23.18
N TYR A 511 -33.47 19.58 -22.83
CA TYR A 511 -33.06 19.36 -21.45
C TYR A 511 -32.43 20.64 -20.89
N ALA A 512 -32.86 21.07 -19.70
CA ALA A 512 -32.42 22.34 -19.11
C ALA A 512 -30.94 22.35 -18.70
N ASN A 513 -30.37 21.17 -18.39
CA ASN A 513 -28.98 20.96 -18.01
C ASN A 513 -28.37 19.87 -18.89
N GLY A 514 -27.04 19.92 -19.08
CA GLY A 514 -26.28 18.77 -19.56
C GLY A 514 -26.19 17.67 -18.50
N ASP A 515 -26.02 16.42 -18.94
CA ASP A 515 -26.00 15.23 -18.07
C ASP A 515 -24.84 15.27 -17.04
N GLY A 516 -24.99 14.53 -15.93
CA GLY A 516 -24.10 14.62 -14.77
C GLY A 516 -24.05 16.02 -14.12
N LEU A 517 -23.04 16.26 -13.29
CA LEU A 517 -22.86 17.49 -12.51
C LEU A 517 -21.88 18.48 -13.16
N SER A 518 -22.09 19.78 -12.96
CA SER A 518 -21.04 20.79 -13.14
C SER A 518 -20.06 20.79 -11.96
N MET A 519 -18.91 21.47 -12.10
CA MET A 519 -17.94 21.64 -11.01
C MET A 519 -18.54 22.31 -9.77
N ALA A 520 -19.46 23.27 -9.95
CA ALA A 520 -20.11 23.98 -8.86
C ALA A 520 -21.12 23.10 -8.09
N GLU A 521 -21.82 22.20 -8.79
CA GLU A 521 -22.70 21.20 -8.19
C GLU A 521 -21.88 20.10 -7.49
N LEU A 522 -20.78 19.65 -8.11
CA LEU A 522 -19.87 18.66 -7.55
C LEU A 522 -19.26 19.10 -6.20
N ILE A 523 -18.72 20.32 -6.13
CA ILE A 523 -17.91 20.80 -4.98
C ILE A 523 -18.72 21.67 -3.98
N ASP A 524 -20.05 21.53 -3.88
CA ASP A 524 -20.78 22.10 -2.74
C ASP A 524 -20.52 21.29 -1.46
N SER A 525 -19.58 21.77 -0.65
CA SER A 525 -19.23 21.14 0.63
C SER A 525 -20.37 21.07 1.67
N ARG A 526 -21.53 21.70 1.43
CA ARG A 526 -22.72 21.52 2.27
C ARG A 526 -23.58 20.31 1.86
N GLN A 527 -23.40 19.83 0.63
CA GLN A 527 -24.12 18.67 0.08
C GLN A 527 -23.21 17.43 0.07
N HIS A 528 -21.96 17.58 -0.40
CA HIS A 528 -21.03 16.47 -0.63
C HIS A 528 -19.79 16.48 0.30
N GLY A 529 -19.69 17.45 1.20
CA GLY A 529 -18.58 17.53 2.17
C GLY A 529 -17.21 17.85 1.54
N GLY A 530 -16.18 17.13 1.95
CA GLY A 530 -14.81 17.28 1.44
C GLY A 530 -14.40 16.09 0.59
N LEU A 531 -14.16 16.31 -0.70
CA LEU A 531 -13.88 15.27 -1.69
C LEU A 531 -12.39 15.16 -2.05
N THR A 532 -11.96 13.94 -2.37
CA THR A 532 -10.63 13.61 -2.91
C THR A 532 -10.71 13.28 -4.41
N TYR A 533 -9.56 12.94 -5.03
CA TYR A 533 -9.54 12.51 -6.43
C TYR A 533 -10.23 11.17 -6.71
N ASN A 534 -10.54 10.36 -5.67
CA ASN A 534 -11.19 9.06 -5.87
C ASN A 534 -12.72 9.14 -5.91
N ASP A 535 -13.30 10.20 -5.35
CA ASP A 535 -14.73 10.30 -5.03
C ASP A 535 -15.60 10.84 -6.17
N PHE A 536 -15.00 11.11 -7.33
CA PHE A 536 -15.70 11.56 -8.53
C PHE A 536 -15.05 11.06 -9.83
N LEU A 537 -15.79 11.08 -10.94
CA LEU A 537 -15.30 10.95 -12.33
C LEU A 537 -15.45 12.28 -13.07
N VAL A 538 -14.73 12.40 -14.19
CA VAL A 538 -15.06 13.34 -15.26
C VAL A 538 -15.77 12.53 -16.34
N LEU A 539 -16.87 13.05 -16.90
CA LEU A 539 -17.62 12.38 -17.96
C LEU A 539 -16.98 12.65 -19.34
N PRO A 540 -17.12 11.74 -20.31
CA PRO A 540 -16.54 11.89 -21.64
C PRO A 540 -17.25 12.99 -22.46
N GLY A 541 -16.49 13.61 -23.36
CA GLY A 541 -16.96 14.67 -24.26
C GLY A 541 -17.11 14.20 -25.72
N PHE A 542 -17.18 15.17 -26.63
CA PHE A 542 -17.15 14.92 -28.08
C PHE A 542 -15.71 14.99 -28.61
N ILE A 543 -15.30 13.98 -29.39
CA ILE A 543 -13.92 13.83 -29.86
C ILE A 543 -13.84 14.11 -31.37
N ASN A 544 -13.03 15.10 -31.76
CA ASN A 544 -12.77 15.46 -33.16
C ASN A 544 -11.29 15.74 -33.48
N PHE A 545 -10.37 15.31 -32.59
CA PHE A 545 -8.91 15.42 -32.72
C PHE A 545 -8.22 14.17 -32.15
N ASN A 546 -6.93 13.98 -32.41
CA ASN A 546 -6.14 12.84 -31.90
C ASN A 546 -5.46 13.18 -30.56
N ALA A 547 -5.20 12.19 -29.70
CA ALA A 547 -4.42 12.41 -28.47
C ALA A 547 -3.05 13.06 -28.72
N SER A 548 -2.39 12.74 -29.84
CA SER A 548 -1.12 13.38 -30.25
C SER A 548 -1.20 14.91 -30.35
N ASP A 549 -2.38 15.43 -30.65
CA ASP A 549 -2.62 16.83 -30.97
C ASP A 549 -2.88 17.64 -29.68
N VAL A 550 -3.06 16.96 -28.54
CA VAL A 550 -3.38 17.55 -27.24
C VAL A 550 -2.17 18.28 -26.64
N SER A 551 -2.31 19.58 -26.36
CA SER A 551 -1.26 20.36 -25.73
C SER A 551 -1.37 20.41 -24.20
N LEU A 552 -0.36 19.84 -23.55
CA LEU A 552 -0.20 19.83 -22.08
C LEU A 552 0.64 21.01 -21.55
N ARG A 553 0.83 22.05 -22.38
CA ARG A 553 1.58 23.27 -22.02
C ARG A 553 0.81 24.10 -20.97
N THR A 554 1.48 24.54 -19.92
CA THR A 554 0.84 25.18 -18.76
C THR A 554 1.76 26.18 -18.04
N LYS A 555 1.17 27.23 -17.44
CA LYS A 555 1.89 28.16 -16.54
C LYS A 555 2.00 27.57 -15.15
N VAL A 556 3.23 27.28 -14.71
CA VAL A 556 3.52 26.79 -13.34
C VAL A 556 3.70 27.92 -12.34
N THR A 557 4.11 29.09 -12.84
CA THR A 557 4.13 30.39 -12.14
C THR A 557 3.65 31.48 -13.09
N LYS A 558 3.53 32.73 -12.63
CA LYS A 558 3.15 33.86 -13.50
C LYS A 558 4.05 33.96 -14.74
N ASN A 559 5.36 33.75 -14.60
CA ASN A 559 6.31 33.95 -15.68
C ASN A 559 6.81 32.64 -16.32
N VAL A 560 6.89 31.52 -15.57
CA VAL A 560 7.39 30.23 -16.09
C VAL A 560 6.26 29.37 -16.66
N THR A 561 6.45 28.95 -17.92
CA THR A 561 5.55 28.06 -18.66
C THR A 561 6.30 26.78 -19.04
N LEU A 562 5.75 25.61 -18.69
CA LEU A 562 6.31 24.30 -19.01
C LEU A 562 5.49 23.61 -20.10
N ASN A 563 6.08 22.61 -20.77
CA ASN A 563 5.40 21.81 -21.80
C ASN A 563 4.61 20.63 -21.22
N THR A 564 4.81 20.33 -19.94
CA THR A 564 4.04 19.35 -19.16
C THR A 564 3.65 19.93 -17.80
N PRO A 565 2.58 19.45 -17.14
CA PRO A 565 2.19 19.88 -15.80
C PRO A 565 2.98 19.20 -14.67
N PHE A 566 4.14 18.59 -14.94
CA PHE A 566 4.81 17.68 -14.00
C PHE A 566 5.92 18.36 -13.18
N LEU A 567 5.78 18.36 -11.85
CA LEU A 567 6.82 18.72 -10.90
C LEU A 567 7.21 17.54 -10.00
N SER A 568 8.49 17.41 -9.65
CA SER A 568 8.92 16.48 -8.59
C SER A 568 9.01 17.18 -7.24
N SER A 569 8.63 16.49 -6.17
CA SER A 569 8.52 17.07 -4.82
C SER A 569 9.91 17.34 -4.20
N PRO A 570 10.10 18.44 -3.44
CA PRO A 570 11.35 18.76 -2.74
C PRO A 570 11.55 17.86 -1.52
N MET A 571 11.99 16.63 -1.77
CA MET A 571 12.27 15.62 -0.75
C MET A 571 13.63 14.96 -0.99
N ASP A 572 14.32 14.62 0.08
CA ASP A 572 15.62 13.92 0.08
C ASP A 572 15.58 12.45 -0.38
N THR A 573 14.38 11.95 -0.68
CA THR A 573 14.12 10.64 -1.29
C THR A 573 13.44 10.76 -2.67
N VAL A 574 13.42 11.98 -3.26
CA VAL A 574 12.81 12.24 -4.58
C VAL A 574 13.70 13.09 -5.50
N THR A 575 14.16 14.28 -5.06
CA THR A 575 14.69 15.30 -6.01
C THR A 575 16.07 15.85 -5.65
N GLU A 576 17.09 15.26 -6.25
CA GLU A 576 18.44 15.82 -6.39
C GLU A 576 18.78 16.05 -7.88
N THR A 577 20.08 16.23 -8.20
CA THR A 577 20.65 16.51 -9.52
C THR A 577 19.99 15.73 -10.68
N GLU A 578 20.00 14.39 -10.60
CA GLU A 578 19.54 13.53 -11.70
C GLU A 578 18.03 13.62 -11.94
N MET A 579 17.22 13.63 -10.88
CA MET A 579 15.77 13.86 -10.98
C MET A 579 15.49 15.25 -11.57
N ALA A 580 16.17 16.30 -11.10
CA ALA A 580 15.92 17.66 -11.58
C ALA A 580 16.28 17.83 -13.06
N ILE A 581 17.41 17.28 -13.50
CA ILE A 581 17.79 17.23 -14.92
C ILE A 581 16.78 16.43 -15.72
N ALA A 582 16.41 15.22 -15.28
CA ALA A 582 15.51 14.35 -16.04
C ALA A 582 14.09 14.93 -16.14
N MET A 583 13.55 15.50 -15.05
CA MET A 583 12.29 16.25 -15.08
C MET A 583 12.35 17.42 -16.07
N GLY A 584 13.42 18.20 -16.05
CA GLY A 584 13.64 19.31 -16.99
C GLY A 584 13.68 18.86 -18.44
N LEU A 585 14.46 17.82 -18.75
CA LEU A 585 14.56 17.24 -20.10
C LEU A 585 13.22 16.68 -20.61
N MET A 586 12.41 16.07 -19.76
CA MET A 586 11.09 15.55 -20.13
C MET A 586 9.98 16.63 -20.12
N GLY A 587 10.33 17.90 -20.02
CA GLY A 587 9.38 19.03 -20.12
C GLY A 587 8.58 19.32 -18.85
N GLY A 588 8.99 18.76 -17.71
CA GLY A 588 8.55 19.12 -16.36
C GLY A 588 9.59 19.99 -15.65
N MET A 589 9.61 19.97 -14.32
CA MET A 589 10.60 20.70 -13.50
C MET A 589 10.85 19.95 -12.18
N GLY A 590 12.11 19.83 -11.76
CA GLY A 590 12.44 19.31 -10.44
C GLY A 590 12.64 20.43 -9.41
N VAL A 591 12.09 20.25 -8.21
CA VAL A 591 12.36 21.13 -7.05
C VAL A 591 13.35 20.46 -6.11
N ILE A 592 14.56 21.00 -6.00
CA ILE A 592 15.63 20.47 -5.13
C ILE A 592 15.29 20.72 -3.65
N HIS A 593 15.44 19.69 -2.79
CA HIS A 593 15.18 19.81 -1.35
C HIS A 593 16.23 20.65 -0.59
N ASN A 594 15.86 21.14 0.60
CA ASN A 594 16.73 21.94 1.48
C ASN A 594 17.36 21.14 2.65
N ASN A 595 17.10 19.83 2.78
CA ASN A 595 17.73 18.95 3.80
C ASN A 595 19.23 18.64 3.54
N MET A 596 20.00 19.67 3.19
CA MET A 596 21.45 19.70 2.94
C MET A 596 21.97 21.13 3.22
N SER A 597 23.29 21.35 3.25
CA SER A 597 23.85 22.71 3.43
C SER A 597 23.45 23.65 2.27
N PRO A 598 23.46 24.98 2.50
CA PRO A 598 23.25 25.96 1.42
C PRO A 598 24.21 25.78 0.24
N GLN A 599 25.48 25.46 0.51
CA GLN A 599 26.54 25.32 -0.48
C GLN A 599 26.38 24.03 -1.31
N GLU A 600 25.97 22.92 -0.70
CA GLU A 600 25.59 21.70 -1.41
C GLU A 600 24.37 21.96 -2.32
N GLN A 601 23.33 22.64 -1.82
CA GLN A 601 22.13 22.93 -2.58
C GLN A 601 22.41 23.84 -3.79
N ALA A 602 23.24 24.87 -3.60
CA ALA A 602 23.74 25.73 -4.68
C ALA A 602 24.63 24.95 -5.68
N SER A 603 25.38 23.95 -5.22
CA SER A 603 26.11 23.03 -6.11
C SER A 603 25.16 22.19 -6.98
N VAL A 604 24.06 21.66 -6.41
CA VAL A 604 23.02 20.94 -7.17
C VAL A 604 22.34 21.86 -8.19
N VAL A 605 21.91 23.07 -7.79
CA VAL A 605 21.35 24.07 -8.74
C VAL A 605 22.33 24.33 -9.89
N ARG A 606 23.59 24.61 -9.58
CA ARG A 606 24.63 24.89 -10.58
C ARG A 606 24.87 23.72 -11.53
N LYS A 607 24.79 22.47 -11.06
CA LYS A 607 24.84 21.26 -11.92
C LYS A 607 23.65 21.19 -12.88
N VAL A 608 22.43 21.43 -12.40
CA VAL A 608 21.21 21.44 -13.26
C VAL A 608 21.30 22.55 -14.31
N LYS A 609 21.63 23.79 -13.91
CA LYS A 609 21.74 24.94 -14.81
C LYS A 609 22.83 24.76 -15.86
N LYS A 610 24.02 24.25 -15.48
CA LYS A 610 25.12 24.00 -16.44
C LYS A 610 24.98 22.69 -17.23
N TYR A 611 23.94 21.85 -17.03
CA TYR A 611 23.80 20.57 -17.72
C TYR A 611 23.58 20.71 -19.24
N GLU A 612 22.77 21.66 -19.69
CA GLU A 612 22.52 21.98 -21.10
C GLU A 612 22.63 23.50 -21.26
N ASN A 613 23.31 23.98 -22.29
CA ASN A 613 23.53 25.42 -22.51
C ASN A 613 23.42 25.72 -24.01
N GLY A 614 23.04 26.96 -24.37
CA GLY A 614 23.23 27.47 -25.73
C GLY A 614 24.70 27.81 -25.97
N PHE A 615 25.16 28.88 -25.31
CA PHE A 615 26.57 29.21 -25.18
C PHE A 615 27.04 28.90 -23.74
N ILE A 616 28.10 28.11 -23.59
CA ILE A 616 28.79 27.97 -22.31
C ILE A 616 29.65 29.22 -22.15
N THR A 617 29.26 30.13 -21.26
CA THR A 617 29.99 31.39 -20.99
C THR A 617 31.24 31.19 -20.15
N GLU A 618 31.24 30.18 -19.28
CA GLU A 618 32.36 29.81 -18.40
C GLU A 618 32.78 28.34 -18.62
N PRO A 619 33.36 27.99 -19.79
CA PRO A 619 34.02 26.71 -19.95
C PRO A 619 35.25 26.65 -19.03
N LEU A 620 35.49 25.48 -18.42
CA LEU A 620 36.76 25.21 -17.77
C LEU A 620 37.86 25.29 -18.82
N CYS A 621 38.92 26.04 -18.53
CA CYS A 621 40.13 26.15 -19.34
C CYS A 621 41.31 25.54 -18.57
N LEU A 622 42.41 25.23 -19.27
CA LEU A 622 43.68 24.81 -18.67
C LEU A 622 44.87 25.50 -19.35
N ASP A 623 45.97 25.70 -18.60
CA ASP A 623 47.25 26.23 -19.11
C ASP A 623 47.92 25.15 -19.98
N PRO A 624 48.66 25.52 -21.05
CA PRO A 624 49.38 24.56 -21.90
C PRO A 624 50.38 23.63 -21.18
N LYS A 625 50.83 23.99 -19.96
CA LYS A 625 51.71 23.19 -19.08
C LYS A 625 50.96 22.26 -18.14
N ALA A 626 49.63 22.35 -18.05
CA ALA A 626 48.84 21.32 -17.38
C ALA A 626 49.06 19.97 -18.06
N THR A 627 48.70 18.88 -17.39
CA THR A 627 49.02 17.52 -17.82
C THR A 627 47.81 16.79 -18.42
N VAL A 628 48.09 15.70 -19.15
CA VAL A 628 47.08 14.70 -19.54
C VAL A 628 46.30 14.18 -18.31
N GLY A 629 46.98 14.01 -17.16
CA GLY A 629 46.36 13.61 -15.90
C GLY A 629 45.28 14.58 -15.40
N ASP A 630 45.51 15.89 -15.49
CA ASP A 630 44.54 16.91 -15.07
C ASP A 630 43.24 16.86 -15.89
N VAL A 631 43.35 16.54 -17.18
CA VAL A 631 42.18 16.34 -18.07
C VAL A 631 41.39 15.09 -17.71
N LEU A 632 42.06 14.06 -17.16
CA LEU A 632 41.40 12.83 -16.71
C LEU A 632 40.69 13.03 -15.37
N ASP A 633 41.27 13.74 -14.39
CA ASP A 633 40.55 14.17 -13.17
C ASP A 633 39.31 14.99 -13.54
N VAL A 634 39.44 16.00 -14.41
CA VAL A 634 38.29 16.81 -14.85
C VAL A 634 37.20 15.93 -15.48
N LYS A 635 37.59 14.94 -16.29
CA LYS A 635 36.65 14.01 -16.93
C LYS A 635 35.94 13.11 -15.92
N GLU A 636 36.62 12.64 -14.88
CA GLU A 636 36.05 11.82 -13.81
C GLU A 636 35.14 12.65 -12.88
N ARG A 637 35.63 13.82 -12.43
CA ARG A 637 35.00 14.70 -11.45
C ARG A 637 33.85 15.55 -12.01
N LEU A 638 33.90 15.94 -13.27
CA LEU A 638 32.91 16.80 -13.93
C LEU A 638 32.19 16.14 -15.13
N GLY A 639 32.55 14.91 -15.51
CA GLY A 639 31.87 14.13 -16.55
C GLY A 639 32.15 14.58 -18.01
N PHE A 640 33.05 15.53 -18.24
CA PHE A 640 33.43 16.00 -19.58
C PHE A 640 34.94 16.11 -19.76
N GLY A 641 35.45 15.74 -20.93
CA GLY A 641 36.84 15.94 -21.34
C GLY A 641 36.91 16.68 -22.67
N GLY A 642 36.48 17.94 -22.69
CA GLY A 642 36.50 18.80 -23.89
C GLY A 642 36.81 20.23 -23.48
N ILE A 643 38.10 20.53 -23.37
CA ILE A 643 38.66 21.63 -22.58
C ILE A 643 39.47 22.57 -23.49
N PRO A 644 39.10 23.86 -23.63
CA PRO A 644 39.92 24.87 -24.28
C PRO A 644 41.24 25.10 -23.53
N ILE A 645 42.33 25.28 -24.27
CA ILE A 645 43.65 25.62 -23.73
C ILE A 645 43.92 27.09 -24.00
N THR A 646 44.17 27.87 -22.95
CA THR A 646 44.43 29.31 -23.02
C THR A 646 45.81 29.64 -22.44
N ASP A 647 46.40 30.75 -22.91
CA ASP A 647 47.73 31.22 -22.47
C ASP A 647 47.87 31.53 -20.97
N THR A 648 46.75 31.76 -20.29
CA THR A 648 46.66 31.95 -18.82
C THR A 648 46.04 30.76 -18.08
N GLY A 649 45.57 29.74 -18.80
CA GLY A 649 44.69 28.69 -18.28
C GLY A 649 43.31 29.16 -17.80
N ALA A 650 42.96 30.43 -17.97
CA ALA A 650 41.70 31.03 -17.55
C ALA A 650 40.84 31.48 -18.74
N MET A 651 39.58 31.82 -18.45
CA MET A 651 38.69 32.51 -19.39
C MET A 651 39.26 33.87 -19.78
N HIS A 652 38.93 34.31 -21.00
CA HIS A 652 39.47 35.53 -21.63
C HIS A 652 40.99 35.56 -21.82
N GLY A 653 41.71 34.46 -21.54
CA GLY A 653 43.03 34.19 -22.11
C GLY A 653 42.95 33.97 -23.62
N LYS A 654 44.07 34.14 -24.31
CA LYS A 654 44.20 33.87 -25.74
C LYS A 654 44.06 32.36 -25.99
N LEU A 655 43.19 31.99 -26.93
CA LEU A 655 42.95 30.59 -27.25
C LEU A 655 44.13 29.99 -28.03
N LEU A 656 44.76 28.95 -27.48
CA LEU A 656 45.93 28.28 -28.06
C LEU A 656 45.57 26.92 -28.71
N GLY A 657 44.55 26.24 -28.20
CA GLY A 657 44.14 24.93 -28.67
C GLY A 657 42.89 24.40 -27.96
N ILE A 658 42.53 23.16 -28.24
CA ILE A 658 41.53 22.41 -27.48
C ILE A 658 42.00 20.96 -27.27
N VAL A 659 41.72 20.41 -26.09
CA VAL A 659 41.94 18.99 -25.78
C VAL A 659 40.58 18.30 -25.68
N THR A 660 40.45 17.14 -26.31
CA THR A 660 39.26 16.29 -26.23
C THR A 660 39.59 14.92 -25.65
N ALA A 661 38.56 14.22 -25.18
CA ALA A 661 38.66 12.90 -24.57
C ALA A 661 39.26 11.81 -25.47
N ARG A 662 39.43 12.07 -26.79
CA ARG A 662 40.15 11.20 -27.73
C ARG A 662 41.66 11.45 -27.72
N ASP A 663 42.06 12.70 -27.58
CA ASP A 663 43.45 13.13 -27.71
C ASP A 663 44.30 12.64 -26.53
N VAL A 664 43.66 12.54 -25.35
CA VAL A 664 44.22 11.99 -24.10
C VAL A 664 44.03 10.48 -23.91
N GLN A 665 43.18 9.81 -24.70
CA GLN A 665 42.69 8.47 -24.38
C GLN A 665 43.78 7.40 -24.26
N PHE A 666 44.87 7.56 -25.02
CA PHE A 666 45.98 6.62 -25.12
C PHE A 666 47.33 7.35 -24.98
N ARG A 667 47.40 8.33 -24.06
CA ARG A 667 48.60 9.12 -23.77
C ARG A 667 49.10 8.85 -22.35
N ASP A 668 50.39 9.04 -22.14
CA ASP A 668 50.99 9.07 -20.80
C ASP A 668 50.43 10.26 -20.02
N THR A 669 50.09 10.05 -18.74
CA THR A 669 49.43 11.06 -17.90
C THR A 669 50.35 12.24 -17.54
N SER A 670 51.66 12.08 -17.66
CA SER A 670 52.65 13.13 -17.34
C SER A 670 52.90 14.14 -18.47
N LEU A 671 52.42 13.86 -19.70
CA LEU A 671 52.65 14.74 -20.85
C LEU A 671 51.93 16.09 -20.71
N PRO A 672 52.56 17.21 -21.12
CA PRO A 672 51.93 18.52 -21.10
C PRO A 672 50.90 18.66 -22.23
N LEU A 673 49.82 19.41 -21.97
CA LEU A 673 48.74 19.59 -22.96
C LEU A 673 49.20 20.34 -24.22
N SER A 674 50.28 21.11 -24.18
CA SER A 674 50.91 21.72 -25.35
C SER A 674 51.36 20.72 -26.42
N GLU A 675 51.68 19.48 -26.05
CA GLU A 675 52.09 18.41 -26.98
C GLU A 675 50.91 17.55 -27.48
N VAL A 676 49.72 17.71 -26.89
CA VAL A 676 48.56 16.83 -27.11
C VAL A 676 47.34 17.58 -27.69
N MET A 677 47.25 18.91 -27.49
CA MET A 677 46.11 19.72 -27.93
C MET A 677 46.00 19.85 -29.46
N THR A 678 44.77 19.91 -29.96
CA THR A 678 44.50 20.32 -31.34
C THR A 678 44.64 21.84 -31.45
N THR A 679 45.51 22.30 -32.36
CA THR A 679 45.75 23.73 -32.66
C THR A 679 45.01 24.22 -33.90
N ASP A 680 44.66 23.34 -34.84
CA ASP A 680 43.77 23.65 -35.97
C ASP A 680 42.29 23.70 -35.50
N LEU A 681 41.86 24.91 -35.14
CA LEU A 681 40.54 25.18 -34.56
C LEU A 681 39.60 25.86 -35.54
N VAL A 682 38.45 25.22 -35.77
CA VAL A 682 37.26 25.94 -36.24
C VAL A 682 36.70 26.73 -35.06
N THR A 683 36.64 28.05 -35.18
CA THR A 683 36.10 28.98 -34.19
C THR A 683 35.00 29.85 -34.83
N ALA A 684 34.23 30.56 -34.00
CA ALA A 684 33.33 31.62 -34.45
C ALA A 684 33.63 32.93 -33.71
N LYS A 685 33.27 34.07 -34.32
CA LYS A 685 33.52 35.39 -33.73
C LYS A 685 32.44 35.77 -32.71
N GLN A 686 32.82 36.54 -31.70
CA GLN A 686 31.91 37.20 -30.76
C GLN A 686 30.83 37.98 -31.53
N GLY A 687 29.58 37.93 -31.04
CA GLY A 687 28.40 38.50 -31.72
C GLY A 687 27.69 37.55 -32.70
N VAL A 688 28.22 36.35 -32.94
CA VAL A 688 27.52 35.29 -33.69
C VAL A 688 26.22 34.87 -32.97
N THR A 689 25.13 34.66 -33.71
CA THR A 689 23.89 34.14 -33.10
C THR A 689 24.00 32.65 -32.81
N LEU A 690 23.18 32.12 -31.89
CA LEU A 690 23.18 30.69 -31.56
C LEU A 690 22.89 29.81 -32.78
N GLU A 691 22.02 30.26 -33.69
CA GLU A 691 21.66 29.53 -34.93
C GLU A 691 22.82 29.49 -35.93
N GLN A 692 23.56 30.58 -36.07
CA GLN A 692 24.78 30.66 -36.88
C GLN A 692 25.89 29.79 -36.28
N ALA A 693 26.10 29.85 -34.95
CA ALA A 693 27.08 29.04 -34.26
C ALA A 693 26.75 27.53 -34.35
N ASN A 694 25.47 27.16 -34.19
CA ASN A 694 24.98 25.79 -34.40
C ASN A 694 25.22 25.29 -35.83
N THR A 695 25.06 26.17 -36.83
CA THR A 695 25.36 25.86 -38.24
C THR A 695 26.85 25.57 -38.43
N ILE A 696 27.74 26.45 -37.96
CA ILE A 696 29.20 26.26 -38.04
C ILE A 696 29.63 24.96 -37.32
N LEU A 697 29.07 24.66 -36.15
CA LEU A 697 29.36 23.43 -35.40
C LEU A 697 28.86 22.15 -36.11
N ARG A 698 27.67 22.20 -36.72
CA ARG A 698 27.11 21.08 -37.51
C ARG A 698 27.98 20.81 -38.73
N ASP A 699 28.33 21.85 -39.48
CA ASP A 699 28.93 21.73 -40.80
C ASP A 699 30.43 21.38 -40.71
N SER A 700 31.13 21.88 -39.66
CA SER A 700 32.49 21.44 -39.29
C SER A 700 32.57 20.03 -38.70
N LYS A 701 31.44 19.47 -38.26
CA LYS A 701 31.27 18.13 -37.66
C LYS A 701 32.07 17.87 -36.36
N LYS A 702 32.77 18.88 -35.82
CA LYS A 702 33.57 18.81 -34.59
C LYS A 702 32.66 18.62 -33.35
N GLY A 703 33.26 18.31 -32.19
CA GLY A 703 32.53 18.09 -30.92
C GLY A 703 32.27 19.36 -30.10
N LYS A 704 32.96 20.45 -30.43
CA LYS A 704 33.00 21.75 -29.73
C LYS A 704 33.24 22.86 -30.76
N LEU A 705 32.78 24.08 -30.47
CA LEU A 705 33.05 25.30 -31.24
C LEU A 705 33.42 26.45 -30.27
N PRO A 706 34.70 26.84 -30.17
CA PRO A 706 35.09 28.00 -29.38
C PRO A 706 34.62 29.31 -30.03
N ILE A 707 34.18 30.26 -29.20
CA ILE A 707 33.79 31.61 -29.61
C ILE A 707 34.87 32.58 -29.12
N VAL A 708 35.43 33.37 -30.03
CA VAL A 708 36.56 34.28 -29.74
C VAL A 708 36.27 35.72 -30.13
N ASP A 709 36.91 36.67 -29.44
CA ASP A 709 36.86 38.10 -29.79
C ASP A 709 37.82 38.46 -30.95
N ALA A 710 38.01 39.76 -31.19
CA ALA A 710 38.89 40.25 -32.25
C ALA A 710 40.39 39.99 -31.98
N GLU A 711 40.78 39.83 -30.72
CA GLU A 711 42.15 39.56 -30.29
C GLU A 711 42.48 38.06 -30.22
N GLY A 712 41.47 37.20 -30.40
CA GLY A 712 41.58 35.74 -30.32
C GLY A 712 41.48 35.18 -28.89
N ARG A 713 40.91 35.94 -27.96
CA ARG A 713 40.65 35.50 -26.58
C ARG A 713 39.33 34.73 -26.50
N LEU A 714 39.26 33.75 -25.60
CA LEU A 714 38.07 32.92 -25.44
C LEU A 714 36.93 33.69 -24.74
N VAL A 715 35.75 33.71 -25.35
CA VAL A 715 34.54 34.38 -24.85
C VAL A 715 33.44 33.38 -24.47
N ALA A 716 33.29 32.28 -25.21
CA ALA A 716 32.34 31.22 -24.91
C ALA A 716 32.70 29.91 -25.63
N LEU A 717 31.98 28.82 -25.34
CA LEU A 717 32.12 27.51 -25.99
C LEU A 717 30.75 26.91 -26.33
N LEU A 718 30.59 26.43 -27.57
CA LEU A 718 29.44 25.62 -27.99
C LEU A 718 29.78 24.12 -27.92
N ALA A 719 28.79 23.27 -27.66
CA ALA A 719 28.99 21.81 -27.58
C ALA A 719 27.98 20.99 -28.39
N ARG A 720 28.47 20.04 -29.19
CA ARG A 720 27.61 19.20 -30.05
C ARG A 720 26.71 18.25 -29.24
N SER A 721 27.08 17.97 -27.99
CA SER A 721 26.23 17.26 -27.02
C SER A 721 24.90 17.96 -26.78
N ASP A 722 24.87 19.29 -26.82
CA ASP A 722 23.72 20.06 -26.35
C ASP A 722 22.74 20.29 -27.51
N LEU A 723 23.26 20.38 -28.76
CA LEU A 723 22.47 20.14 -29.97
C LEU A 723 21.75 18.79 -29.96
N LEU A 724 22.44 17.71 -29.55
CA LEU A 724 21.84 16.38 -29.47
C LEU A 724 20.82 16.25 -28.33
N LYS A 725 21.04 16.90 -27.18
CA LYS A 725 20.02 17.01 -26.12
C LYS A 725 18.77 17.72 -26.63
N ASN A 726 18.93 18.88 -27.28
CA ASN A 726 17.81 19.64 -27.82
C ASN A 726 17.04 18.87 -28.93
N GLN A 727 17.72 18.02 -29.71
CA GLN A 727 17.08 17.13 -30.68
C GLN A 727 16.31 15.97 -30.00
N ASN A 728 16.92 15.33 -29.00
CA ASN A 728 16.36 14.15 -28.33
C ASN A 728 15.24 14.52 -27.33
N TYR A 729 15.26 15.74 -26.80
CA TYR A 729 14.35 16.24 -25.78
C TYR A 729 13.66 17.54 -26.26
N PRO A 730 12.78 17.48 -27.28
CA PRO A 730 12.15 18.66 -27.88
C PRO A 730 11.17 19.37 -26.94
N LEU A 731 10.63 18.67 -25.93
CA LEU A 731 9.74 19.24 -24.92
C LEU A 731 10.49 19.85 -23.72
N ALA A 732 11.83 19.77 -23.67
CA ALA A 732 12.61 20.14 -22.49
C ALA A 732 12.41 21.58 -22.01
N SER A 733 12.19 21.72 -20.70
CA SER A 733 11.90 22.97 -19.99
C SER A 733 13.15 23.84 -19.90
N LYS A 734 13.33 24.74 -20.87
CA LYS A 734 14.49 25.63 -20.97
C LYS A 734 14.10 27.12 -20.96
N GLN A 735 14.95 27.94 -20.35
CA GLN A 735 14.93 29.39 -20.55
C GLN A 735 15.05 29.71 -22.06
N PRO A 736 14.24 30.64 -22.61
CA PRO A 736 14.32 31.00 -24.03
C PRO A 736 15.69 31.51 -24.49
N ASP A 737 16.42 32.26 -23.67
CA ASP A 737 17.63 32.98 -24.11
C ASP A 737 18.90 32.15 -23.91
N SER A 738 19.18 31.71 -22.68
CA SER A 738 20.37 30.92 -22.33
C SER A 738 20.33 29.47 -22.84
N LYS A 739 19.13 28.97 -23.16
CA LYS A 739 18.79 27.55 -23.38
C LYS A 739 19.12 26.62 -22.20
N GLN A 740 19.42 27.17 -21.02
CA GLN A 740 19.61 26.36 -19.80
C GLN A 740 18.27 25.80 -19.31
N LEU A 741 18.31 24.62 -18.69
CA LEU A 741 17.15 24.04 -18.02
C LEU A 741 16.61 25.01 -16.95
N TYR A 742 15.29 25.03 -16.77
CA TYR A 742 14.66 25.63 -15.61
C TYR A 742 14.96 24.79 -14.36
N CYS A 743 15.41 25.44 -13.29
CA CYS A 743 15.75 24.83 -12.02
C CYS A 743 14.96 25.48 -10.88
N ALA A 744 14.43 24.64 -9.98
CA ALA A 744 13.70 25.09 -8.80
C ALA A 744 14.30 24.49 -7.51
N ALA A 745 14.12 25.18 -6.39
CA ALA A 745 14.66 24.77 -5.10
C ALA A 745 13.72 25.20 -3.97
N ALA A 746 13.61 24.36 -2.94
CA ALA A 746 12.95 24.68 -1.69
C ALA A 746 13.88 25.47 -0.76
N ILE A 747 13.32 26.38 0.03
CA ILE A 747 13.94 26.99 1.21
C ILE A 747 12.93 27.02 2.37
N GLY A 748 13.41 27.24 3.59
CA GLY A 748 12.54 27.52 4.73
C GLY A 748 12.02 28.96 4.73
N THR A 749 11.67 29.46 5.91
CA THR A 749 11.19 30.84 6.11
C THR A 749 11.91 31.55 7.27
N ARG A 750 13.09 31.05 7.67
CA ARG A 750 13.89 31.64 8.76
C ARG A 750 14.84 32.70 8.21
N PRO A 751 15.38 33.62 9.04
CA PRO A 751 16.32 34.64 8.56
C PRO A 751 17.58 34.06 7.88
N SER A 752 18.02 32.88 8.30
CA SER A 752 19.12 32.09 7.69
C SER A 752 18.84 31.64 6.26
N ASP A 753 17.57 31.41 5.87
CA ASP A 753 17.21 31.05 4.50
C ASP A 753 17.48 32.18 3.49
N ARG A 754 17.67 33.43 3.96
CA ARG A 754 18.03 34.57 3.11
C ARG A 754 19.43 34.42 2.50
N GLU A 755 20.40 33.97 3.29
CA GLU A 755 21.76 33.66 2.82
C GLU A 755 21.74 32.44 1.88
N ARG A 756 20.98 31.40 2.25
CA ARG A 756 20.75 30.22 1.40
C ARG A 756 20.22 30.63 0.03
N LEU A 757 19.19 31.49 -0.03
CA LEU A 757 18.64 31.95 -1.30
C LEU A 757 19.66 32.77 -2.11
N GLY A 758 20.47 33.61 -1.49
CA GLY A 758 21.53 34.34 -2.17
C GLY A 758 22.47 33.42 -2.96
N LEU A 759 22.94 32.34 -2.32
CA LEU A 759 23.79 31.32 -2.96
C LEU A 759 23.08 30.52 -4.06
N LEU A 760 21.76 30.29 -3.93
CA LEU A 760 20.96 29.63 -4.97
C LEU A 760 20.74 30.55 -6.18
N VAL A 761 20.51 31.85 -5.97
CA VAL A 761 20.36 32.84 -7.04
C VAL A 761 21.68 33.06 -7.77
N GLU A 762 22.81 33.10 -7.06
CA GLU A 762 24.16 33.10 -7.65
C GLU A 762 24.42 31.83 -8.50
N ALA A 763 23.90 30.68 -8.08
CA ALA A 763 23.93 29.44 -8.85
C ALA A 763 22.97 29.40 -10.06
N GLY A 764 22.13 30.43 -10.25
CA GLY A 764 21.21 30.57 -11.39
C GLY A 764 19.80 30.02 -11.16
N LEU A 765 19.30 29.99 -9.93
CA LEU A 765 17.93 29.54 -9.61
C LEU A 765 16.85 30.39 -10.32
N ASP A 766 15.86 29.71 -10.93
CA ASP A 766 14.74 30.38 -11.62
C ASP A 766 13.51 30.56 -10.72
N VAL A 767 13.21 29.55 -9.88
CA VAL A 767 11.98 29.48 -9.09
C VAL A 767 12.28 29.00 -7.67
N VAL A 768 11.79 29.73 -6.67
CA VAL A 768 11.95 29.38 -5.25
C VAL A 768 10.63 28.92 -4.65
N ILE A 769 10.66 27.79 -3.92
CA ILE A 769 9.51 27.23 -3.21
C ILE A 769 9.73 27.49 -1.71
N LEU A 770 8.79 28.19 -1.07
CA LEU A 770 8.78 28.37 0.38
C LEU A 770 8.10 27.15 1.01
N ASP A 771 8.87 26.30 1.68
CA ASP A 771 8.47 24.93 2.01
C ASP A 771 7.99 24.80 3.47
N SER A 772 6.75 25.22 3.75
CA SER A 772 6.06 25.03 5.03
C SER A 772 5.00 23.94 4.96
N SER A 773 4.62 23.34 6.10
CA SER A 773 3.39 22.53 6.20
C SER A 773 2.12 23.40 6.23
N GLN A 774 2.25 24.64 6.74
CA GLN A 774 1.20 25.65 6.81
C GLN A 774 1.82 27.01 6.44
N GLY A 775 1.62 27.46 5.21
CA GLY A 775 2.32 28.62 4.63
C GLY A 775 1.84 29.98 5.12
N ASN A 776 0.56 30.12 5.51
CA ASN A 776 -0.02 31.39 5.95
C ASN A 776 0.52 31.77 7.33
N SER A 777 1.63 32.49 7.35
CA SER A 777 2.40 32.88 8.53
C SER A 777 3.13 34.20 8.26
N VAL A 778 3.39 34.99 9.31
CA VAL A 778 4.13 36.25 9.20
C VAL A 778 5.52 36.04 8.58
N TYR A 779 6.22 34.98 8.99
CA TYR A 779 7.55 34.63 8.48
C TYR A 779 7.56 34.39 6.96
N GLN A 780 6.54 33.70 6.42
CA GLN A 780 6.46 33.48 4.97
C GLN A 780 6.04 34.74 4.23
N ILE A 781 5.12 35.55 4.77
CA ILE A 781 4.69 36.82 4.18
C ILE A 781 5.87 37.79 4.06
N GLU A 782 6.64 37.97 5.13
CA GLU A 782 7.86 38.79 5.15
C GLU A 782 8.93 38.23 4.20
N MET A 783 9.07 36.90 4.10
CA MET A 783 10.00 36.27 3.16
C MET A 783 9.60 36.54 1.71
N ILE A 784 8.33 36.38 1.32
CA ILE A 784 7.85 36.69 -0.04
C ILE A 784 8.15 38.15 -0.38
N GLN A 785 7.78 39.08 0.50
CA GLN A 785 8.01 40.52 0.30
C GLN A 785 9.50 40.84 0.14
N TRP A 786 10.36 40.29 1.00
CA TRP A 786 11.81 40.46 0.90
C TRP A 786 12.39 39.88 -0.40
N ILE A 787 11.92 38.71 -0.86
CA ILE A 787 12.38 38.10 -2.12
C ILE A 787 11.95 38.96 -3.31
N LYS A 788 10.69 39.40 -3.40
CA LYS A 788 10.24 40.23 -4.53
C LYS A 788 10.90 41.62 -4.56
N GLN A 789 11.42 42.11 -3.43
CA GLN A 789 12.24 43.33 -3.36
C GLN A 789 13.71 43.09 -3.74
N THR A 790 14.31 41.97 -3.31
CA THR A 790 15.75 41.71 -3.43
C THR A 790 16.12 40.98 -4.73
N TYR A 791 15.27 40.06 -5.17
CA TYR A 791 15.46 39.20 -6.34
C TYR A 791 14.17 39.18 -7.20
N PRO A 792 13.73 40.33 -7.75
CA PRO A 792 12.46 40.43 -8.49
C PRO A 792 12.36 39.48 -9.70
N GLN A 793 13.50 39.07 -10.26
CA GLN A 793 13.63 38.12 -11.38
C GLN A 793 13.34 36.65 -11.02
N VAL A 794 13.23 36.31 -9.73
CA VAL A 794 12.93 34.95 -9.25
C VAL A 794 11.43 34.85 -8.97
N ASP A 795 10.79 33.82 -9.54
CA ASP A 795 9.38 33.55 -9.26
C ASP A 795 9.21 32.81 -7.92
N VAL A 796 8.27 33.28 -7.09
CA VAL A 796 8.07 32.76 -5.73
C VAL A 796 6.83 31.88 -5.66
N VAL A 797 7.00 30.60 -5.33
CA VAL A 797 5.93 29.66 -5.02
C VAL A 797 5.73 29.65 -3.50
N ALA A 798 4.59 30.15 -3.03
CA ALA A 798 4.24 30.19 -1.62
C ALA A 798 3.38 28.98 -1.19
N GLY A 799 3.50 28.52 0.06
CA GLY A 799 2.73 27.38 0.55
C GLY A 799 3.31 26.63 1.77
N ASN A 800 2.72 25.50 2.15
CA ASN A 800 1.51 24.92 1.57
C ASN A 800 0.22 25.60 2.10
N VAL A 801 -0.83 25.65 1.27
CA VAL A 801 -2.17 26.16 1.65
C VAL A 801 -3.28 25.16 1.28
N VAL A 802 -4.46 25.31 1.90
CA VAL A 802 -5.67 24.51 1.62
C VAL A 802 -6.98 25.33 1.65
N THR A 803 -6.95 26.63 1.99
CA THR A 803 -8.12 27.52 2.01
C THR A 803 -7.91 28.81 1.21
N ARG A 804 -9.01 29.50 0.85
CA ARG A 804 -8.97 30.75 0.07
C ARG A 804 -8.36 31.90 0.85
N GLU A 805 -8.53 31.88 2.16
CA GLU A 805 -8.10 32.90 3.10
C GLU A 805 -6.57 32.86 3.23
N GLN A 806 -6.00 31.65 3.33
CA GLN A 806 -4.55 31.44 3.23
C GLN A 806 -4.00 31.87 1.86
N ALA A 807 -4.71 31.54 0.77
CA ALA A 807 -4.34 31.92 -0.58
C ALA A 807 -4.33 33.46 -0.76
N ALA A 808 -5.33 34.16 -0.24
CA ALA A 808 -5.44 35.60 -0.29
C ALA A 808 -4.24 36.29 0.40
N SER A 809 -3.85 35.85 1.60
CA SER A 809 -2.68 36.41 2.30
C SER A 809 -1.39 36.30 1.48
N LEU A 810 -1.10 35.13 0.91
CA LEU A 810 0.16 34.88 0.21
C LEU A 810 0.18 35.51 -1.20
N ILE A 811 -0.98 35.60 -1.86
CA ILE A 811 -1.13 36.38 -3.11
C ILE A 811 -0.91 37.87 -2.83
N ALA A 812 -1.51 38.42 -1.77
CA ALA A 812 -1.32 39.82 -1.37
C ALA A 812 0.12 40.13 -0.93
N ALA A 813 0.85 39.16 -0.38
CA ALA A 813 2.28 39.26 -0.08
C ALA A 813 3.17 39.34 -1.33
N GLY A 814 2.66 38.92 -2.51
CA GLY A 814 3.37 38.98 -3.79
C GLY A 814 3.71 37.64 -4.45
N ALA A 815 3.11 36.52 -4.02
CA ALA A 815 3.40 35.19 -4.57
C ALA A 815 3.09 35.07 -6.07
N ASP A 816 3.92 34.32 -6.81
CA ASP A 816 3.81 34.07 -8.25
C ASP A 816 3.20 32.71 -8.60
N ALA A 817 3.09 31.82 -7.61
CA ALA A 817 2.25 30.63 -7.61
C ALA A 817 1.91 30.21 -6.17
N LEU A 818 0.94 29.32 -6.02
CA LEU A 818 0.59 28.67 -4.75
C LEU A 818 0.78 27.15 -4.82
N ARG A 819 1.38 26.58 -3.78
CA ARG A 819 1.47 25.12 -3.57
C ARG A 819 0.36 24.68 -2.61
N VAL A 820 -0.47 23.72 -3.05
CA VAL A 820 -1.74 23.39 -2.39
C VAL A 820 -1.78 21.93 -1.93
N GLY A 821 -2.02 21.72 -0.63
CA GLY A 821 -2.18 20.40 -0.01
C GLY A 821 -1.56 20.30 1.38
N MET A 822 -2.29 19.74 2.35
CA MET A 822 -1.86 19.57 3.75
C MET A 822 -2.42 18.27 4.31
N GLY A 823 -1.54 17.34 4.71
CA GLY A 823 -1.90 15.99 5.15
C GLY A 823 -2.26 15.00 4.02
N SER A 824 -2.24 15.42 2.76
CA SER A 824 -2.62 14.60 1.60
C SER A 824 -1.48 13.78 0.99
N GLY A 825 -0.23 13.97 1.43
CA GLY A 825 0.93 13.18 0.97
C GLY A 825 0.89 11.75 1.51
N SER A 826 1.28 10.75 0.71
CA SER A 826 1.13 9.31 1.01
C SER A 826 2.00 8.74 2.16
N ILE A 827 2.59 9.63 2.95
CA ILE A 827 3.54 9.41 4.06
C ILE A 827 3.45 10.56 5.08
N CYS A 828 2.46 11.44 4.95
CA CYS A 828 2.24 12.61 5.79
C CYS A 828 1.12 12.28 6.77
N ILE A 829 1.38 12.45 8.06
CA ILE A 829 0.43 12.14 9.14
C ILE A 829 -0.06 13.42 9.86
N THR A 830 0.14 14.60 9.25
CA THR A 830 -0.30 15.90 9.80
C THR A 830 -1.81 15.94 10.11
N GLN A 831 -2.66 15.26 9.33
CA GLN A 831 -4.10 15.20 9.63
C GLN A 831 -4.37 14.42 10.92
N GLU A 832 -3.81 13.21 11.09
CA GLU A 832 -3.96 12.41 12.31
C GLU A 832 -3.33 13.08 13.54
N VAL A 833 -2.09 13.57 13.43
CA VAL A 833 -1.30 14.01 14.59
C VAL A 833 -1.63 15.46 14.99
N MET A 834 -1.99 16.34 14.05
CA MET A 834 -2.29 17.76 14.33
C MET A 834 -3.79 18.10 14.26
N ALA A 835 -4.65 17.18 13.81
CA ALA A 835 -6.05 17.45 13.46
C ALA A 835 -6.28 18.57 12.41
N VAL A 836 -5.25 18.92 11.63
CA VAL A 836 -5.31 20.00 10.62
C VAL A 836 -4.90 19.51 9.24
N GLY A 837 -5.78 19.73 8.26
CA GLY A 837 -5.56 19.46 6.84
C GLY A 837 -6.87 19.65 6.06
N ARG A 838 -6.93 19.14 4.83
CA ARG A 838 -8.16 19.16 4.03
C ARG A 838 -8.14 18.08 2.93
N PRO A 839 -9.30 17.48 2.57
CA PRO A 839 -9.42 16.64 1.38
C PRO A 839 -8.93 17.37 0.11
N GLN A 840 -8.01 16.72 -0.61
CA GLN A 840 -7.19 17.38 -1.62
C GLN A 840 -8.00 17.93 -2.80
N GLY A 841 -9.09 17.28 -3.19
CA GLY A 841 -9.91 17.72 -4.33
C GLY A 841 -10.58 19.06 -4.04
N THR A 842 -11.30 19.13 -2.92
CA THR A 842 -11.91 20.37 -2.42
C THR A 842 -10.87 21.46 -2.12
N ALA A 843 -9.69 21.10 -1.61
CA ALA A 843 -8.61 22.06 -1.36
C ALA A 843 -8.07 22.70 -2.65
N VAL A 844 -7.75 21.87 -3.66
CA VAL A 844 -7.29 22.33 -4.98
C VAL A 844 -8.33 23.22 -5.64
N HIS A 845 -9.60 22.79 -5.70
CA HIS A 845 -10.65 23.57 -6.33
C HIS A 845 -10.86 24.93 -5.66
N ALA A 846 -11.05 24.94 -4.33
CA ALA A 846 -11.32 26.17 -3.60
C ALA A 846 -10.18 27.20 -3.72
N VAL A 847 -8.91 26.75 -3.72
CA VAL A 847 -7.77 27.65 -3.90
C VAL A 847 -7.61 28.10 -5.35
N ALA A 848 -7.79 27.20 -6.33
CA ALA A 848 -7.65 27.53 -7.75
C ALA A 848 -8.73 28.49 -8.26
N GLU A 849 -9.99 28.31 -7.83
CA GLU A 849 -11.10 29.23 -8.11
C GLU A 849 -10.73 30.67 -7.74
N PHE A 850 -10.20 30.85 -6.53
CA PHE A 850 -9.81 32.17 -6.03
C PHE A 850 -8.53 32.69 -6.71
N ALA A 851 -7.47 31.87 -6.77
CA ALA A 851 -6.16 32.28 -7.29
C ALA A 851 -6.19 32.62 -8.79
N SER A 852 -7.06 31.96 -9.58
CA SER A 852 -7.23 32.23 -11.01
C SER A 852 -7.62 33.67 -11.31
N LYS A 853 -8.41 34.31 -10.44
CA LYS A 853 -8.87 35.72 -10.55
C LYS A 853 -7.72 36.73 -10.47
N PHE A 854 -6.58 36.33 -9.91
CA PHE A 854 -5.35 37.11 -9.80
C PHE A 854 -4.27 36.64 -10.79
N GLY A 855 -4.60 35.70 -11.69
CA GLY A 855 -3.65 35.11 -12.63
C GLY A 855 -2.56 34.26 -11.97
N VAL A 856 -2.78 33.77 -10.74
CA VAL A 856 -1.79 33.02 -9.94
C VAL A 856 -2.00 31.51 -10.15
N PRO A 857 -1.02 30.78 -10.70
CA PRO A 857 -1.08 29.32 -10.82
C PRO A 857 -1.15 28.59 -9.49
N VAL A 858 -1.81 27.43 -9.52
CA VAL A 858 -1.87 26.46 -8.41
C VAL A 858 -1.12 25.19 -8.79
N ILE A 859 -0.25 24.73 -7.91
CA ILE A 859 0.42 23.43 -7.96
C ILE A 859 -0.25 22.51 -6.92
N ALA A 860 -0.90 21.44 -7.38
CA ALA A 860 -1.51 20.44 -6.52
C ALA A 860 -0.45 19.46 -6.00
N ASP A 861 -0.22 19.44 -4.68
CA ASP A 861 0.80 18.63 -4.01
C ASP A 861 0.14 17.62 -3.05
N GLY A 862 0.56 16.36 -3.13
CA GLY A 862 -0.05 15.25 -2.37
C GLY A 862 -1.26 14.59 -3.06
N GLY A 863 -1.56 13.36 -2.64
CA GLY A 863 -2.70 12.55 -3.11
C GLY A 863 -2.55 11.91 -4.51
N ILE A 864 -1.45 12.15 -5.23
CA ILE A 864 -1.31 11.75 -6.65
C ILE A 864 -0.54 10.43 -6.78
N SER A 865 -1.20 9.40 -7.34
CA SER A 865 -0.65 8.05 -7.52
C SER A 865 -0.83 7.47 -8.93
N ASN A 866 -1.53 8.16 -9.83
CA ASN A 866 -1.84 7.70 -11.18
C ASN A 866 -2.27 8.88 -12.08
N VAL A 867 -2.35 8.64 -13.39
CA VAL A 867 -2.75 9.62 -14.42
C VAL A 867 -4.14 10.22 -14.15
N GLY A 868 -5.11 9.41 -13.68
CA GLY A 868 -6.46 9.89 -13.37
C GLY A 868 -6.49 10.93 -12.25
N HIS A 869 -5.58 10.84 -11.27
CA HIS A 869 -5.46 11.86 -10.22
C HIS A 869 -4.86 13.16 -10.78
N ILE A 870 -3.95 13.06 -11.75
CA ILE A 870 -3.38 14.23 -12.45
C ILE A 870 -4.46 14.94 -13.26
N ALA A 871 -5.20 14.19 -14.09
CA ALA A 871 -6.29 14.73 -14.91
C ALA A 871 -7.36 15.42 -14.04
N LYS A 872 -7.78 14.79 -12.93
CA LYS A 872 -8.73 15.37 -11.98
C LYS A 872 -8.19 16.61 -11.26
N ALA A 873 -6.92 16.62 -10.83
CA ALA A 873 -6.31 17.81 -10.21
C ALA A 873 -6.31 19.02 -11.16
N LEU A 874 -6.01 18.79 -12.44
CA LEU A 874 -6.02 19.82 -13.48
C LEU A 874 -7.46 20.27 -13.82
N ALA A 875 -8.41 19.35 -13.89
CA ALA A 875 -9.84 19.66 -14.08
C ALA A 875 -10.44 20.45 -12.90
N LEU A 876 -10.02 20.19 -11.67
CA LEU A 876 -10.38 20.97 -10.48
C LEU A 876 -9.84 22.42 -10.50
N GLY A 877 -8.89 22.72 -11.40
CA GLY A 877 -8.35 24.06 -11.64
C GLY A 877 -6.84 24.22 -11.41
N ALA A 878 -6.13 23.16 -11.00
CA ALA A 878 -4.68 23.24 -10.85
C ALA A 878 -4.00 23.56 -12.20
N SER A 879 -2.89 24.29 -12.16
CA SER A 879 -2.01 24.46 -13.31
C SER A 879 -1.07 23.29 -13.50
N ALA A 880 -0.64 22.67 -12.40
CA ALA A 880 0.38 21.63 -12.40
C ALA A 880 0.26 20.73 -11.16
N VAL A 881 1.01 19.63 -11.18
CA VAL A 881 0.98 18.58 -10.15
C VAL A 881 2.38 18.33 -9.61
N MET A 882 2.51 18.23 -8.29
CA MET A 882 3.76 17.87 -7.60
C MET A 882 3.70 16.42 -7.12
N MET A 883 4.72 15.64 -7.49
CA MET A 883 4.74 14.19 -7.32
C MET A 883 5.88 13.76 -6.39
N GLY A 884 5.51 13.11 -5.28
CA GLY A 884 6.43 12.49 -4.32
C GLY A 884 6.57 10.98 -4.59
N GLY A 885 5.84 10.14 -3.84
CA GLY A 885 5.92 8.68 -3.89
C GLY A 885 5.66 8.02 -5.26
N LEU A 886 5.06 8.75 -6.20
CA LEU A 886 4.90 8.33 -7.59
C LEU A 886 6.23 8.36 -8.38
N LEU A 887 7.16 9.26 -8.03
CA LEU A 887 8.50 9.36 -8.63
C LEU A 887 9.61 8.77 -7.73
N ALA A 888 9.39 8.66 -6.42
CA ALA A 888 10.30 7.94 -5.53
C ALA A 888 10.47 6.47 -5.96
N GLY A 889 11.67 5.90 -5.82
CA GLY A 889 11.96 4.54 -6.29
C GLY A 889 12.23 4.42 -7.78
N THR A 890 12.40 5.54 -8.48
CA THR A 890 12.93 5.54 -9.86
C THR A 890 14.45 5.53 -9.84
N THR A 891 15.09 5.24 -10.98
CA THR A 891 16.56 5.23 -11.07
C THR A 891 17.15 6.61 -10.74
N GLU A 892 16.51 7.69 -11.18
CA GLU A 892 16.95 9.08 -10.97
C GLU A 892 16.58 9.68 -9.60
N SER A 893 15.75 9.01 -8.77
CA SER A 893 15.54 9.46 -7.38
C SER A 893 16.79 9.14 -6.53
N PRO A 894 17.15 9.99 -5.55
CA PRO A 894 18.29 9.73 -4.67
C PRO A 894 18.11 8.47 -3.81
N GLY A 895 19.20 8.02 -3.20
CA GLY A 895 19.27 6.83 -2.35
C GLY A 895 19.45 5.51 -3.10
N ASP A 896 20.07 4.55 -2.42
CA ASP A 896 20.37 3.22 -2.95
C ASP A 896 19.15 2.30 -3.01
N TYR A 897 19.21 1.32 -3.92
CA TYR A 897 18.27 0.21 -3.96
C TYR A 897 18.65 -0.87 -2.94
N PHE A 898 17.67 -1.40 -2.23
CA PHE A 898 17.80 -2.60 -1.40
C PHE A 898 16.73 -3.63 -1.74
N TYR A 899 16.89 -4.85 -1.23
CA TYR A 899 15.90 -5.92 -1.38
C TYR A 899 15.26 -6.24 -0.04
N ARG A 900 13.94 -6.42 -0.04
CA ARG A 900 13.15 -6.90 1.09
C ARG A 900 11.94 -7.66 0.56
N ASP A 901 11.62 -8.79 1.17
CA ASP A 901 10.44 -9.60 0.84
C ASP A 901 10.34 -9.95 -0.66
N GLY A 902 11.50 -10.27 -1.26
CA GLY A 902 11.69 -10.54 -2.70
C GLY A 902 11.70 -9.31 -3.62
N LYS A 903 11.29 -8.13 -3.13
CA LYS A 903 11.08 -6.93 -3.93
C LYS A 903 12.29 -5.99 -3.86
N ARG A 904 12.60 -5.36 -4.99
CA ARG A 904 13.58 -4.27 -5.09
C ARG A 904 12.92 -2.94 -4.72
N LEU A 905 13.43 -2.27 -3.70
CA LEU A 905 12.86 -1.06 -3.11
C LEU A 905 13.91 0.07 -3.03
N LYS A 906 13.45 1.32 -2.90
CA LYS A 906 14.22 2.44 -2.32
C LYS A 906 13.52 2.95 -1.06
N GLY A 907 14.28 3.61 -0.18
CA GLY A 907 13.72 4.34 0.96
C GLY A 907 12.90 5.54 0.51
N TYR A 908 11.82 5.85 1.23
CA TYR A 908 10.96 7.01 0.99
C TYR A 908 10.45 7.55 2.32
N ARG A 909 10.80 8.80 2.65
CA ARG A 909 10.55 9.39 3.98
C ARG A 909 10.07 10.82 3.92
N GLY A 910 9.21 11.20 4.87
CA GLY A 910 8.67 12.56 4.96
C GLY A 910 9.67 13.52 5.60
N MET A 911 9.67 14.78 5.18
CA MET A 911 10.53 15.81 5.80
C MET A 911 10.14 16.09 7.26
N GLY A 912 8.91 15.74 7.68
CA GLY A 912 8.47 15.73 9.09
C GLY A 912 8.67 14.39 9.81
N SER A 913 9.45 13.45 9.26
CA SER A 913 9.79 12.19 9.92
C SER A 913 11.04 12.32 10.79
N ILE A 914 11.13 11.56 11.88
CA ILE A 914 12.26 11.62 12.82
C ILE A 914 13.57 11.36 12.09
N GLU A 915 13.62 10.36 11.21
CA GLU A 915 14.80 10.01 10.40
C GLU A 915 15.29 11.18 9.53
N ALA A 916 14.37 11.90 8.87
CA ALA A 916 14.71 13.07 8.08
C ALA A 916 15.18 14.25 8.95
N MET A 917 14.60 14.42 10.15
CA MET A 917 14.92 15.48 11.11
C MET A 917 16.21 15.21 11.92
N GLU A 918 16.70 13.97 11.96
CA GLU A 918 17.97 13.61 12.60
C GLU A 918 19.14 13.41 11.62
N HIS A 919 18.88 13.47 10.31
CA HIS A 919 19.82 13.06 9.25
C HIS A 919 21.23 13.65 9.37
N GLN A 920 21.37 14.92 9.78
CA GLN A 920 22.68 15.59 9.89
C GLN A 920 23.50 15.20 11.13
N LYS A 921 22.92 14.56 12.17
CA LYS A 921 23.68 14.13 13.38
C LYS A 921 24.74 13.04 13.12
N LYS A 922 24.80 12.46 11.91
CA LYS A 922 25.77 11.42 11.52
C LYS A 922 26.93 11.92 10.65
N GLY A 923 27.05 13.22 10.41
CA GLY A 923 28.14 13.84 9.66
C GLY A 923 29.49 13.85 10.39
N LYS A 924 30.14 12.68 10.57
CA LYS A 924 31.53 12.61 11.03
C LYS A 924 32.48 13.07 9.92
N ILE A 925 33.10 14.25 10.09
CA ILE A 925 34.25 14.67 9.27
C ILE A 925 35.42 13.73 9.56
N ALA A 926 35.75 12.86 8.62
CA ALA A 926 36.85 11.91 8.72
C ALA A 926 38.20 12.59 8.37
N GLY A 927 38.74 13.43 9.25
CA GLY A 927 40.05 14.04 9.00
C GLY A 927 40.47 15.23 9.88
N ALA A 928 40.50 15.07 11.22
CA ALA A 928 41.07 16.11 12.11
C ALA A 928 41.64 15.54 13.43
N THR A 929 42.83 14.92 13.40
CA THR A 929 43.55 14.54 14.62
C THR A 929 44.34 15.72 15.19
N GLY A 930 43.66 16.64 15.89
CA GLY A 930 44.27 17.80 16.53
C GLY A 930 43.78 18.02 17.96
N LYS A 931 44.70 18.13 18.93
CA LYS A 931 44.40 18.56 20.30
C LYS A 931 44.64 20.07 20.41
N GLY A 932 43.60 20.88 20.58
CA GLY A 932 43.75 22.31 20.83
C GLY A 932 42.43 23.07 20.95
N ALA A 933 42.52 24.25 21.58
CA ALA A 933 41.47 25.25 21.78
C ALA A 933 40.20 24.83 22.56
N ALA A 934 39.96 25.53 23.67
CA ALA A 934 38.64 25.66 24.31
C ALA A 934 38.08 27.06 24.04
N LYS A 935 36.76 27.22 24.20
CA LYS A 935 35.97 28.44 23.97
C LYS A 935 35.96 28.97 22.53
N ALA A 936 34.87 28.66 21.84
CA ALA A 936 34.21 29.57 20.90
C ALA A 936 32.80 29.87 21.45
N ASP A 937 32.21 31.00 21.09
CA ASP A 937 30.95 31.49 21.67
C ASP A 937 29.68 30.81 21.13
N LYS A 938 28.54 31.14 21.74
CA LYS A 938 27.21 30.71 21.30
C LYS A 938 26.90 31.20 19.87
N VAL A 939 27.06 30.33 18.90
CA VAL A 939 26.51 30.46 17.54
C VAL A 939 25.23 29.60 17.44
N ALA A 940 24.41 29.86 16.43
CA ALA A 940 23.07 29.26 16.27
C ALA A 940 23.07 27.72 16.25
N SER A 941 21.92 27.14 16.58
CA SER A 941 21.73 25.71 16.75
C SER A 941 21.92 24.91 15.44
N ASP A 942 22.68 23.80 15.52
CA ASP A 942 22.86 22.80 14.45
C ASP A 942 21.59 21.97 14.20
N GLU A 943 20.52 22.64 13.76
CA GLU A 943 19.25 22.01 13.40
C GLU A 943 19.04 22.04 11.88
N ASN A 944 18.75 20.89 11.29
CA ASN A 944 18.56 20.77 9.85
C ASN A 944 17.24 21.41 9.38
N ALA A 945 17.14 21.70 8.07
CA ALA A 945 15.96 22.36 7.50
C ALA A 945 14.64 21.59 7.76
N ALA A 946 14.72 20.25 7.82
CA ALA A 946 13.60 19.40 8.23
C ALA A 946 13.12 19.74 9.66
N THR A 947 14.02 19.82 10.64
CA THR A 947 13.70 20.27 12.00
C THR A 947 13.13 21.70 12.02
N GLN A 948 13.82 22.66 11.39
CA GLN A 948 13.45 24.09 11.42
C GLN A 948 12.06 24.40 10.83
N ARG A 949 11.56 23.52 9.95
CA ARG A 949 10.22 23.58 9.34
C ARG A 949 9.10 23.17 10.30
N TYR A 950 9.34 22.19 11.18
CA TYR A 950 8.29 21.54 11.96
C TYR A 950 8.26 21.94 13.45
N PHE A 951 9.31 22.59 13.97
CA PHE A 951 9.40 23.01 15.38
C PHE A 951 9.81 24.48 15.56
N SER A 952 9.66 24.98 16.78
CA SER A 952 10.27 26.23 17.24
C SER A 952 11.67 25.99 17.80
N GLU A 953 12.47 27.06 17.87
CA GLU A 953 13.85 27.08 18.42
C GLU A 953 13.92 26.78 19.94
N SER A 954 12.79 26.43 20.56
CA SER A 954 12.63 26.17 21.99
C SER A 954 12.00 24.80 22.35
N ASP A 955 11.59 23.99 21.36
CA ASP A 955 10.83 22.75 21.63
C ASP A 955 11.73 21.59 22.07
N ALA A 956 11.66 21.23 23.36
CA ALA A 956 12.40 20.10 23.93
C ALA A 956 11.90 18.71 23.47
N VAL A 957 10.77 18.63 22.75
CA VAL A 957 10.13 17.38 22.30
C VAL A 957 9.75 17.50 20.82
N LYS A 958 10.31 16.61 19.98
CA LYS A 958 10.04 16.58 18.53
C LYS A 958 8.86 15.67 18.20
N VAL A 959 7.72 16.27 17.83
CA VAL A 959 6.50 15.57 17.37
C VAL A 959 6.55 15.34 15.86
N ALA A 960 6.55 14.08 15.42
CA ALA A 960 6.62 13.74 14.01
C ALA A 960 5.31 14.05 13.25
N GLN A 961 5.42 14.54 12.01
CA GLN A 961 4.31 14.82 11.09
C GLN A 961 4.40 14.04 9.77
N GLY A 962 5.40 13.17 9.62
CA GLY A 962 5.53 12.23 8.53
C GLY A 962 6.23 10.94 8.97
N VAL A 963 6.11 9.90 8.15
CA VAL A 963 6.76 8.60 8.40
C VAL A 963 7.95 8.36 7.47
N ALA A 964 8.77 7.37 7.80
CA ALA A 964 9.75 6.77 6.91
C ALA A 964 9.27 5.37 6.48
N GLY A 965 9.56 4.99 5.25
CA GLY A 965 9.14 3.72 4.67
C GLY A 965 9.92 3.41 3.39
N ALA A 966 9.33 2.60 2.51
CA ALA A 966 9.96 2.17 1.27
C ALA A 966 8.95 2.09 0.12
N VAL A 967 9.45 2.24 -1.11
CA VAL A 967 8.67 2.13 -2.35
C VAL A 967 9.36 1.22 -3.34
N GLN A 968 8.57 0.46 -4.11
CA GLN A 968 9.08 -0.44 -5.14
C GLN A 968 9.73 0.33 -6.30
N ASP A 969 10.74 -0.30 -6.91
CA ASP A 969 11.40 0.16 -8.13
C ASP A 969 10.39 0.44 -9.26
N LYS A 970 10.59 1.54 -9.98
CA LYS A 970 9.77 1.99 -11.12
C LYS A 970 10.57 2.16 -12.41
N GLY A 971 11.87 1.85 -12.40
CA GLY A 971 12.77 2.14 -13.51
C GLY A 971 13.01 3.64 -13.71
N SER A 972 13.28 4.07 -14.95
CA SER A 972 13.67 5.45 -15.24
C SER A 972 12.49 6.39 -15.49
N VAL A 973 12.57 7.60 -14.91
CA VAL A 973 11.60 8.68 -15.21
C VAL A 973 11.59 9.07 -16.69
N LYS A 974 12.67 8.82 -17.43
CA LYS A 974 12.76 9.08 -18.88
C LYS A 974 11.85 8.17 -19.70
N LYS A 975 11.37 7.05 -19.12
CA LYS A 975 10.33 6.17 -19.70
C LYS A 975 8.97 6.37 -19.04
N PHE A 976 8.94 6.65 -17.74
CA PHE A 976 7.70 6.82 -16.97
C PHE A 976 6.99 8.16 -17.22
N LEU A 977 7.72 9.27 -17.39
CA LEU A 977 7.13 10.58 -17.69
C LEU A 977 6.45 10.63 -19.08
N PRO A 978 6.98 10.01 -20.17
CA PRO A 978 6.24 9.80 -21.40
C PRO A 978 4.92 9.05 -21.23
N TYR A 979 4.88 7.99 -20.41
CA TYR A 979 3.65 7.28 -20.10
C TYR A 979 2.63 8.21 -19.40
N LEU A 980 3.05 9.01 -18.41
CA LEU A 980 2.18 9.98 -17.75
C LEU A 980 1.71 11.09 -18.71
N TYR A 981 2.57 11.53 -19.64
CA TYR A 981 2.25 12.52 -20.68
C TYR A 981 1.18 11.99 -21.64
N THR A 982 1.43 10.86 -22.30
CA THR A 982 0.52 10.26 -23.27
C THR A 982 -0.79 9.81 -22.63
N GLY A 983 -0.75 9.25 -21.41
CA GLY A 983 -1.96 8.94 -20.66
C GLY A 983 -2.80 10.18 -20.33
N LEU A 984 -2.17 11.32 -20.03
CA LEU A 984 -2.87 12.57 -19.80
C LEU A 984 -3.41 13.20 -21.10
N GLN A 985 -2.70 13.04 -22.23
CA GLN A 985 -3.21 13.40 -23.55
C GLN A 985 -4.49 12.63 -23.90
N HIS A 986 -4.50 11.30 -23.72
CA HIS A 986 -5.72 10.49 -23.89
C HIS A 986 -6.83 10.93 -22.93
N SER A 987 -6.52 11.16 -21.65
CA SER A 987 -7.53 11.62 -20.68
C SER A 987 -8.14 12.98 -21.03
N LEU A 988 -7.44 13.86 -21.75
CA LEU A 988 -7.99 15.12 -22.29
C LEU A 988 -8.76 14.90 -23.61
N GLN A 989 -8.30 13.96 -24.46
CA GLN A 989 -9.02 13.54 -25.65
C GLN A 989 -10.41 12.97 -25.29
N ASP A 990 -10.48 12.09 -24.29
CA ASP A 990 -11.74 11.49 -23.82
C ASP A 990 -12.70 12.55 -23.23
N MET A 991 -12.17 13.62 -22.62
CA MET A 991 -12.96 14.80 -22.17
C MET A 991 -13.38 15.72 -23.33
N GLY A 992 -12.88 15.51 -24.55
CA GLY A 992 -13.16 16.35 -25.71
C GLY A 992 -12.46 17.72 -25.69
N VAL A 993 -11.33 17.88 -24.97
CA VAL A 993 -10.62 19.17 -24.87
C VAL A 993 -9.17 19.09 -25.39
N PRO A 994 -8.77 19.91 -26.39
CA PRO A 994 -7.46 19.79 -27.04
C PRO A 994 -6.29 20.41 -26.24
N HIS A 995 -6.54 21.20 -25.19
CA HIS A 995 -5.45 21.69 -24.32
C HIS A 995 -5.90 22.15 -22.93
N LEU A 996 -4.96 22.15 -21.97
CA LEU A 996 -5.19 22.46 -20.54
C LEU A 996 -5.79 23.85 -20.25
N TYR A 997 -5.69 24.81 -21.17
CA TYR A 997 -6.38 26.10 -21.03
C TYR A 997 -7.89 25.97 -21.32
N GLU A 998 -8.26 25.16 -22.32
CA GLU A 998 -9.65 24.93 -22.70
C GLU A 998 -10.36 24.02 -21.70
N LEU A 999 -9.66 23.04 -21.12
CA LEU A 999 -10.15 22.27 -19.98
C LEU A 999 -10.69 23.19 -18.87
N ARG A 1000 -9.95 24.25 -18.49
CA ARG A 1000 -10.40 25.19 -17.45
C ARG A 1000 -11.62 26.00 -17.89
N THR A 1001 -11.66 26.47 -19.12
CA THR A 1001 -12.80 27.23 -19.67
C THR A 1001 -14.06 26.37 -19.78
N ALA A 1002 -13.92 25.13 -20.27
CA ALA A 1002 -15.01 24.17 -20.44
C ALA A 1002 -15.52 23.60 -19.10
N VAL A 1003 -14.66 23.47 -18.08
CA VAL A 1003 -15.09 23.21 -16.70
C VAL A 1003 -15.82 24.43 -16.11
N GLY A 1004 -15.27 25.63 -16.30
CA GLY A 1004 -15.85 26.88 -15.78
C GLY A 1004 -17.19 27.26 -16.41
N SER A 1005 -17.43 26.87 -17.67
CA SER A 1005 -18.73 27.02 -18.35
C SER A 1005 -19.71 25.88 -18.06
N GLY A 1006 -19.28 24.82 -17.36
CA GLY A 1006 -20.09 23.64 -17.10
C GLY A 1006 -20.30 22.72 -18.31
N GLN A 1007 -19.53 22.89 -19.38
CA GLN A 1007 -19.49 22.01 -20.56
C GLN A 1007 -18.85 20.66 -20.22
N VAL A 1008 -17.74 20.65 -19.48
CA VAL A 1008 -17.17 19.42 -18.91
C VAL A 1008 -18.00 19.05 -17.69
N ARG A 1009 -18.49 17.80 -17.68
CA ARG A 1009 -19.39 17.25 -16.66
C ARG A 1009 -18.66 16.24 -15.77
N PHE A 1010 -19.20 16.02 -14.58
CA PHE A 1010 -18.60 15.20 -13.53
C PHE A 1010 -19.66 14.29 -12.91
N GLU A 1011 -19.22 13.23 -12.24
CA GLU A 1011 -20.14 12.30 -11.57
C GLU A 1011 -19.58 11.82 -10.22
N LEU A 1012 -20.42 11.67 -9.21
CA LEU A 1012 -19.98 11.22 -7.88
C LEU A 1012 -19.78 9.70 -7.83
N ARG A 1013 -18.75 9.26 -7.11
CA ARG A 1013 -18.42 7.83 -6.94
C ARG A 1013 -18.65 7.39 -5.51
N THR A 1014 -19.78 6.74 -5.28
CA THR A 1014 -20.01 5.90 -4.09
C THR A 1014 -18.90 4.86 -3.96
N ALA A 1015 -18.66 4.34 -2.74
CA ALA A 1015 -17.65 3.29 -2.53
C ALA A 1015 -17.83 2.07 -3.47
N SER A 1016 -19.07 1.73 -3.83
CA SER A 1016 -19.38 0.71 -4.85
C SER A 1016 -18.87 1.08 -6.25
N ALA A 1017 -19.14 2.30 -6.72
CA ALA A 1017 -18.61 2.82 -7.99
C ALA A 1017 -17.08 3.03 -7.97
N GLN A 1018 -16.48 3.17 -6.77
CA GLN A 1018 -15.04 3.17 -6.59
C GLN A 1018 -14.42 1.78 -6.82
N VAL A 1019 -15.05 0.72 -6.31
CA VAL A 1019 -14.67 -0.68 -6.54
C VAL A 1019 -14.92 -1.12 -7.99
N GLU A 1020 -16.07 -0.74 -8.57
CA GLU A 1020 -16.44 -1.06 -9.96
C GLU A 1020 -15.51 -0.40 -10.99
N GLY A 1021 -15.19 0.88 -10.82
CA GLY A 1021 -14.15 1.53 -11.64
C GLY A 1021 -12.71 1.14 -11.27
N GLY A 1022 -12.52 0.12 -10.43
CA GLY A 1022 -11.25 -0.54 -10.16
C GLY A 1022 -11.05 -1.77 -11.04
N VAL A 1023 -10.11 -2.65 -10.68
CA VAL A 1023 -10.07 -4.00 -11.26
C VAL A 1023 -10.83 -4.94 -10.34
N HIS A 1024 -12.00 -5.40 -10.81
CA HIS A 1024 -12.93 -6.25 -10.07
C HIS A 1024 -13.39 -7.43 -10.95
N GLY A 1025 -14.08 -8.41 -10.37
CA GLY A 1025 -14.64 -9.58 -11.08
C GLY A 1025 -13.61 -10.59 -11.62
N LEU A 1026 -12.37 -10.15 -11.88
CA LEU A 1026 -11.25 -11.02 -12.20
C LEU A 1026 -10.80 -11.81 -10.98
N HIS A 1027 -10.37 -13.04 -11.21
CA HIS A 1027 -9.71 -13.83 -10.18
C HIS A 1027 -8.34 -13.21 -9.79
N SER A 1028 -7.60 -12.65 -10.75
CA SER A 1028 -6.29 -12.00 -10.56
C SER A 1028 -5.88 -11.22 -11.81
N TYR A 1029 -4.96 -10.26 -11.68
CA TYR A 1029 -4.50 -9.42 -12.81
C TYR A 1029 -3.05 -8.94 -12.63
N GLU A 1030 -2.33 -8.73 -13.73
CA GLU A 1030 -1.02 -8.06 -13.71
C GLU A 1030 -1.24 -6.58 -14.08
N LYS A 1031 -0.84 -5.64 -13.21
CA LYS A 1031 -1.04 -4.20 -13.45
C LYS A 1031 0.12 -3.58 -14.25
N ARG A 1032 0.40 -4.12 -15.44
CA ARG A 1032 1.50 -3.67 -16.31
C ARG A 1032 1.13 -2.39 -17.06
N LEU A 1033 1.28 -1.24 -16.39
CA LEU A 1033 0.81 0.07 -16.89
C LEU A 1033 1.59 0.61 -18.09
N PHE A 1034 2.87 0.27 -18.23
CA PHE A 1034 3.71 0.65 -19.37
C PHE A 1034 4.80 -0.40 -19.61
N SER A 1035 5.30 -0.48 -20.84
CA SER A 1035 6.47 -1.30 -21.18
C SER A 1035 7.77 -0.55 -20.88
N SER A 1036 8.71 -1.24 -20.22
CA SER A 1036 10.10 -0.81 -20.03
C SER A 1036 10.89 -0.94 -21.32
#